data_AF-A0A7Y5DLE5-F1
#
_entry.id   AF-A0A7Y5DLE5-F1
#
_cell.length_a   1.000
_cell.length_b   1.000
_cell.length_c   1.000
_cell.angle_alpha   90.00
_cell.angle_beta   90.00
_cell.angle_gamma   90.00
#
_symmetry.space_group_name_H-M   'P 1'
#
loop_
_entity.id
_entity.type
_entity.pdbx_description
1 polymer ?
#
loop_
_entity_poly.entity_id
_entity_poly.type
_entity_poly.pdbx_seq_one_letter_code
_entity_poly.pdbx_strand_id
1 'polypeptide(L)'
;MPNVRLARIDLSYILRQVQIGTNYTQLFGALDPAGVREVDGANNNLVGSYDQFGNYTPGANPLGDMTTADTDFLQLSHTNTPGSPTQGTTYHTVNANFDPAAFDPMNPATWHGSVNVDASPRLITNLIASSVSDELSPIYNPAAVAARDANAEGAGDGTNPGGYDVSVGNTVYPQTGTTTGAFIGDQGVLGGATFNEFFVAFGQFFDHGLDFISKGGGFVAIPLSPSDPLYIQPTIANPDFDVNQPVSETNPMTIANPDYVPGASNIMYLNRASLTNPSTDFDSAGNLLPGVVPTYNNNTGFLIDQSQTYGSHASVNALLRQYDANGRATGLLITSAENGSVTTYDGTTFAARAAVEADAHQMATWADLVFNAQRIGVLLTDADSADVPALRVDNTGRLLFTPNGTLWTTDVPSGWTGLAGQDASDPFLRNADGTVVRTNQNMFADTMSGTSAASTDPLVRDPLLAIHYVSGDGRTNENVGLTAVHNIFHEEHNLQTRNVMGSVLTEALRMQTAGASDAEVAAYINDWTRTAGSSVGASTTFTFTDSDGNPLSLTVAGVNLDATSGAIAWNGDYVFQAGRLITESEYNHIAINDYVRSLAVLLPEFVSYSTDVRPNISLEFSQAIFRLGHSMLTEQLQIAQPYVYTDESGTHTINPGEPGYVETFANVDLFDAFLNPGMYEASGGAAITLGLLRQQANQIDEFVTPALQQTLVGAPLDLAALNIARGRDVGLPTLNELRQQVYEGQLAFNASNSGAALAPYTSWQDFGAHLRTSESLVNFIAAYARDTGGAHDWGINEARAAYEAGTGTLADIRAAAQHLLNAFNNVPDYEGGPLPSAAEHEAAVEFLEGTPTYNAESGEWEFTGGDQGFWDIDLWIGGLAERPTFDGPLGTTFSYIMLDFGQRLMDGDRFYYLYRMPVGHHLGDELLSHTFSEMIERTTGLDHTGAAFGVQTGRFILDGIDSLTGVDSNSDINDFFNASQHTLPNGDPASNGHIIVAGQDGDDFIIGGVGDDYLYGDAGNDRIQGSQGNDNIFGGAGDDWIYDDENDDTINGGDGNDHIFAGPGILDVAHGAAGDDEVHGGTGIDEVYGDDGNDSLFGEGDTDLMMGGEGNDYMNGGDGVDEMFGGNGNDWMQGDVGDDNLNGGSGNDLLEGGLGAVANDGDRLNGDSPVGLGRTIIEWNGDGTEGDMDIGSYEDADVPIIANLQNSNQNGTGSTLMDTYSFLEGLVGSRGGDNLTGADDATSTSNGANNYLIGGGGND
;
A
#
# COMPACT_ATOMS: atom_id res chain seq x y z
N MET A 1 -10.51 -7.46 -19.60
CA MET A 1 -9.49 -7.10 -18.59
C MET A 1 -8.80 -8.38 -18.16
N PRO A 2 -7.49 -8.50 -18.42
CA PRO A 2 -6.72 -9.67 -18.04
C PRO A 2 -6.67 -9.80 -16.52
N ASN A 3 -6.74 -11.03 -16.01
CA ASN A 3 -6.32 -11.33 -14.64
C ASN A 3 -4.84 -11.71 -14.69
N VAL A 4 -4.16 -11.75 -13.53
CA VAL A 4 -2.80 -12.32 -13.40
C VAL A 4 -2.71 -13.63 -14.18
N ARG A 5 -1.85 -13.71 -15.19
CA ARG A 5 -1.76 -14.93 -15.99
C ARG A 5 -0.97 -15.95 -15.19
N LEU A 6 -1.48 -17.19 -15.17
CA LEU A 6 -0.89 -18.26 -14.37
C LEU A 6 -0.51 -19.42 -15.28
N ALA A 7 0.79 -19.62 -15.42
CA ALA A 7 1.37 -20.74 -16.11
C ALA A 7 1.34 -22.00 -15.23
N ARG A 8 1.64 -23.16 -15.85
CA ARG A 8 1.72 -24.44 -15.12
C ARG A 8 2.78 -24.41 -14.02
N ILE A 9 3.90 -23.73 -14.27
CA ILE A 9 5.00 -23.59 -13.31
C ILE A 9 4.54 -22.82 -12.08
N ASP A 10 3.78 -21.74 -12.26
CA ASP A 10 3.22 -20.93 -11.18
C ASP A 10 2.23 -21.73 -10.34
N LEU A 11 1.30 -22.43 -10.98
CA LEU A 11 0.34 -23.27 -10.28
C LEU A 11 1.04 -24.36 -9.45
N SER A 12 2.12 -24.93 -9.99
CA SER A 12 2.93 -25.92 -9.28
C SER A 12 3.70 -25.31 -8.10
N TYR A 13 4.26 -24.11 -8.29
CA TYR A 13 4.93 -23.33 -7.26
C TYR A 13 3.95 -22.96 -6.14
N ILE A 14 2.84 -22.30 -6.46
CA ILE A 14 1.78 -21.89 -5.52
C ILE A 14 1.30 -23.08 -4.71
N LEU A 15 0.95 -24.19 -5.38
CA LEU A 15 0.48 -25.39 -4.68
C LEU A 15 1.53 -25.93 -3.70
N ARG A 16 2.81 -25.93 -4.09
CA ARG A 16 3.91 -26.32 -3.19
C ARG A 16 4.00 -25.38 -1.99
N GLN A 17 3.89 -24.06 -2.18
CA GLN A 17 3.89 -23.08 -1.08
C GLN A 17 2.76 -23.35 -0.08
N VAL A 18 1.55 -23.58 -0.59
CA VAL A 18 0.35 -23.90 0.20
C VAL A 18 0.51 -25.22 0.95
N GLN A 19 1.07 -26.25 0.31
CA GLN A 19 1.34 -27.55 0.95
C GLN A 19 2.39 -27.44 2.07
N ILE A 20 3.45 -26.66 1.87
CA ILE A 20 4.48 -26.41 2.89
C ILE A 20 3.87 -25.69 4.10
N GLY A 21 3.04 -24.66 3.88
CA GLY A 21 2.38 -23.96 4.97
C GLY A 21 1.37 -24.80 5.75
N THR A 22 0.86 -25.89 5.17
CA THR A 22 0.04 -26.88 5.90
C THR A 22 0.88 -28.01 6.52
N ASN A 23 2.17 -28.13 6.17
CA ASN A 23 3.08 -29.14 6.72
C ASN A 23 4.56 -28.70 6.65
N TYR A 24 5.03 -27.99 7.67
CA TYR A 24 6.40 -27.47 7.81
C TYR A 24 7.53 -28.52 7.77
N THR A 25 7.22 -29.81 7.75
CA THR A 25 8.24 -30.87 7.60
C THR A 25 8.91 -30.88 6.22
N GLN A 26 8.40 -30.08 5.27
CA GLN A 26 8.89 -29.95 3.90
C GLN A 26 9.87 -28.78 3.70
N LEU A 27 10.18 -27.99 4.73
CA LEU A 27 11.17 -26.90 4.64
C LEU A 27 12.60 -27.44 4.45
N PHE A 28 13.33 -26.89 3.47
CA PHE A 28 14.71 -27.30 3.15
C PHE A 28 15.76 -26.56 3.99
N GLY A 29 15.41 -25.38 4.53
CA GLY A 29 16.26 -24.55 5.40
C GLY A 29 15.46 -23.53 6.22
N ALA A 30 16.10 -22.89 7.20
CA ALA A 30 15.46 -21.90 8.08
C ALA A 30 15.26 -20.51 7.42
N LEU A 31 15.99 -20.23 6.33
CA LEU A 31 15.95 -18.97 5.57
C LEU A 31 15.23 -19.10 4.23
N ASP A 32 14.68 -20.28 3.91
CA ASP A 32 13.97 -20.54 2.66
C ASP A 32 12.70 -19.67 2.60
N PRO A 33 12.41 -18.92 1.51
CA PRO A 33 11.17 -18.14 1.37
C PRO A 33 9.91 -19.02 1.21
N ALA A 34 10.04 -20.34 1.28
CA ALA A 34 8.93 -21.25 1.11
C ALA A 34 7.90 -21.25 2.26
N GLY A 35 6.64 -21.50 1.90
CA GLY A 35 5.45 -21.60 2.75
C GLY A 35 4.40 -20.53 2.45
N VAL A 36 3.34 -20.53 3.28
CA VAL A 36 2.39 -19.41 3.37
C VAL A 36 2.57 -18.67 4.69
N ARG A 37 2.23 -17.39 4.69
CA ARG A 37 2.30 -16.52 5.86
C ARG A 37 1.32 -16.99 6.94
N GLU A 38 1.82 -17.18 8.15
CA GLU A 38 0.97 -17.42 9.32
C GLU A 38 0.26 -16.12 9.70
N VAL A 39 -1.03 -16.21 10.02
CA VAL A 39 -1.87 -15.05 10.35
C VAL A 39 -1.43 -14.39 11.66
N ASP A 40 -0.89 -15.17 12.60
CA ASP A 40 -0.44 -14.68 13.91
C ASP A 40 1.01 -14.16 13.91
N GLY A 41 1.73 -14.18 12.78
CA GLY A 41 3.10 -13.68 12.72
C GLY A 41 4.19 -14.56 13.32
N ALA A 42 3.85 -15.62 14.07
CA ALA A 42 4.77 -16.27 15.01
C ALA A 42 5.99 -16.95 14.37
N ASN A 43 5.87 -17.39 13.11
CA ASN A 43 6.94 -18.07 12.37
C ASN A 43 7.29 -17.37 11.05
N ASN A 44 6.92 -16.09 10.90
CA ASN A 44 7.15 -15.38 9.63
C ASN A 44 8.62 -14.98 9.45
N ASN A 45 9.42 -14.86 10.52
CA ASN A 45 10.81 -14.37 10.49
C ASN A 45 11.81 -15.29 11.25
N LEU A 46 11.81 -16.60 10.97
CA LEU A 46 12.50 -17.63 11.78
C LEU A 46 14.04 -17.57 11.71
N VAL A 47 14.69 -17.50 12.88
CA VAL A 47 16.14 -17.77 13.05
C VAL A 47 16.32 -18.96 14.00
N GLY A 48 16.72 -20.12 13.47
CA GLY A 48 17.15 -21.26 14.28
C GLY A 48 16.87 -22.63 13.68
N SER A 49 17.78 -23.58 13.91
CA SER A 49 17.66 -24.96 13.44
C SER A 49 16.41 -25.65 13.98
N TYR A 50 15.47 -26.00 13.10
CA TYR A 50 14.48 -27.04 13.36
C TYR A 50 15.21 -28.37 13.58
N ASP A 51 15.36 -28.78 14.83
CA ASP A 51 15.63 -30.18 15.15
C ASP A 51 14.38 -30.74 15.85
N GLN A 52 13.45 -31.24 15.03
CA GLN A 52 12.32 -32.09 15.39
C GLN A 52 11.15 -31.45 16.18
N PHE A 53 9.98 -31.48 15.54
CA PHE A 53 8.65 -31.62 16.14
C PHE A 53 8.38 -30.84 17.44
N GLY A 54 7.80 -29.64 17.29
CA GLY A 54 6.84 -29.11 18.27
C GLY A 54 7.37 -28.73 19.66
N ASN A 55 8.67 -28.45 19.82
CA ASN A 55 9.17 -27.80 21.03
C ASN A 55 9.94 -26.52 20.67
N TYR A 56 9.24 -25.39 20.67
CA TYR A 56 9.86 -24.12 20.98
C TYR A 56 10.54 -24.26 22.35
N THR A 57 11.83 -23.94 22.44
CA THR A 57 12.51 -23.82 23.73
C THR A 57 12.43 -22.34 24.11
N PRO A 58 11.57 -21.92 25.07
CA PRO A 58 11.52 -20.53 25.48
C PRO A 58 12.89 -20.13 26.03
N GLY A 59 13.54 -19.18 25.38
CA GLY A 59 14.83 -18.62 25.82
C GLY A 59 16.01 -18.78 24.86
N ALA A 60 15.81 -19.18 23.60
CA ALA A 60 16.87 -19.20 22.59
C ALA A 60 16.63 -18.28 21.37
N ASN A 61 15.64 -17.40 21.41
CA ASN A 61 15.54 -16.30 20.45
C ASN A 61 16.41 -15.12 20.95
N PRO A 62 17.53 -14.75 20.28
CA PRO A 62 18.29 -13.56 20.67
C PRO A 62 17.49 -12.25 20.51
N LEU A 63 16.31 -12.29 19.86
CA LEU A 63 15.47 -11.12 19.59
C LEU A 63 14.24 -10.96 20.49
N GLY A 64 13.89 -11.93 21.35
CA GLY A 64 12.70 -11.82 22.21
C GLY A 64 11.38 -11.84 21.42
N ASP A 65 10.39 -12.57 21.96
CA ASP A 65 8.95 -12.52 21.64
C ASP A 65 8.48 -11.96 20.27
N MET A 66 8.87 -12.59 19.16
CA MET A 66 8.23 -12.37 17.84
C MET A 66 7.02 -13.30 17.67
N THR A 67 6.15 -13.38 18.68
CA THR A 67 4.94 -14.22 18.60
C THR A 67 3.71 -13.37 18.83
N THR A 68 2.77 -13.43 17.87
CA THR A 68 1.43 -12.80 17.82
C THR A 68 1.34 -11.38 17.28
N ALA A 69 0.21 -11.05 16.64
CA ALA A 69 -0.40 -9.73 16.79
C ALA A 69 -0.39 -9.37 18.27
N ASP A 70 -0.07 -8.13 18.64
CA ASP A 70 0.45 -7.72 19.95
C ASP A 70 2.00 -7.65 20.01
N THR A 71 2.63 -6.94 19.07
CA THR A 71 4.08 -6.63 19.12
C THR A 71 4.36 -5.24 19.66
N ASP A 72 5.50 -5.05 20.34
CA ASP A 72 5.89 -3.72 20.80
C ASP A 72 6.32 -2.83 19.62
N PHE A 73 5.80 -1.60 19.57
CA PHE A 73 6.31 -0.57 18.65
C PHE A 73 7.80 -0.33 18.88
N LEU A 74 8.54 -0.14 17.80
CA LEU A 74 9.91 0.35 17.86
C LEU A 74 9.90 1.84 18.24
N GLN A 75 10.86 2.26 19.07
CA GLN A 75 11.16 3.69 19.22
C GLN A 75 12.46 3.97 18.48
N LEU A 76 12.40 4.83 17.46
CA LEU A 76 13.61 5.27 16.76
C LEU A 76 14.44 6.14 17.69
N SER A 77 13.80 7.05 18.41
CA SER A 77 14.44 7.97 19.34
C SER A 77 14.44 7.45 20.79
N HIS A 78 15.49 7.77 21.55
CA HIS A 78 15.52 7.49 22.98
C HIS A 78 15.15 8.75 23.76
N THR A 79 13.94 8.80 24.32
CA THR A 79 13.52 9.86 25.24
C THR A 79 14.15 9.66 26.63
N ASN A 80 15.47 9.57 26.76
CA ASN A 80 16.20 9.67 28.03
C ASN A 80 17.73 9.61 27.82
N THR A 81 18.38 10.72 27.49
CA THR A 81 19.79 10.86 27.86
C THR A 81 19.87 11.16 29.37
N PRO A 82 20.66 10.40 30.15
CA PRO A 82 20.85 10.67 31.58
C PRO A 82 21.63 11.98 31.76
N GLY A 83 20.94 13.12 31.81
CA GLY A 83 21.56 14.43 32.06
C GLY A 83 20.94 15.62 31.35
N SER A 84 20.13 15.42 30.30
CA SER A 84 19.50 16.54 29.59
C SER A 84 18.49 17.24 30.51
N PRO A 85 18.46 18.60 30.57
CA PRO A 85 17.45 19.30 31.33
C PRO A 85 16.07 18.87 30.83
N THR A 86 15.12 18.68 31.77
CA THR A 86 13.68 18.55 31.52
C THR A 86 13.18 19.64 30.58
N GLN A 87 13.32 19.43 29.27
CA GLN A 87 12.75 20.21 28.19
C GLN A 87 12.01 19.20 27.31
N GLY A 88 10.80 19.54 26.87
CA GLY A 88 9.99 18.71 25.97
C GLY A 88 8.89 17.85 26.61
N THR A 89 9.17 17.02 27.61
CA THR A 89 8.21 15.94 28.02
C THR A 89 7.43 16.17 29.31
N THR A 90 7.57 17.32 29.98
CA THR A 90 6.67 17.62 31.10
C THR A 90 5.32 18.03 30.55
N TYR A 91 4.33 17.13 30.63
CA TYR A 91 2.93 17.51 30.80
C TYR A 91 2.91 18.75 31.68
N HIS A 92 2.61 19.91 31.10
CA HIS A 92 2.50 21.13 31.86
C HIS A 92 1.32 20.93 32.82
N THR A 93 1.63 20.54 34.05
CA THR A 93 0.68 20.59 35.15
C THR A 93 0.50 22.07 35.50
N VAL A 94 -0.24 22.81 34.68
CA VAL A 94 -0.63 24.18 35.02
C VAL A 94 -1.80 24.13 36.01
N ASN A 95 -1.39 24.21 37.28
CA ASN A 95 -1.88 25.12 38.29
C ASN A 95 -3.41 25.24 38.53
N ALA A 96 -3.90 24.37 39.41
CA ALA A 96 -4.61 24.67 40.67
C ALA A 96 -5.81 25.66 40.72
N ASN A 97 -6.45 26.00 39.60
CA ASN A 97 -7.76 26.68 39.59
C ASN A 97 -8.85 25.93 38.79
N PHE A 98 -8.70 24.63 38.56
CA PHE A 98 -9.82 23.79 38.15
C PHE A 98 -10.69 23.49 39.38
N ASP A 99 -11.91 24.03 39.42
CA ASP A 99 -12.96 23.54 40.34
C ASP A 99 -14.02 22.74 39.56
N PRO A 100 -13.86 21.41 39.48
CA PRO A 100 -14.86 20.50 38.96
C PRO A 100 -16.05 20.32 39.94
N ALA A 101 -16.46 21.29 40.78
CA ALA A 101 -17.47 21.08 41.84
C ALA A 101 -18.93 20.87 41.40
N ALA A 102 -19.17 20.41 40.18
CA ALA A 102 -20.35 19.60 39.89
C ALA A 102 -20.02 18.35 39.06
N PHE A 103 -18.74 18.00 38.91
CA PHE A 103 -18.29 16.85 38.15
C PHE A 103 -18.76 15.58 38.84
N ASP A 104 -19.81 15.04 38.28
CA ASP A 104 -20.20 13.67 38.43
C ASP A 104 -20.86 13.19 37.13
N PRO A 105 -20.25 12.28 36.36
CA PRO A 105 -20.93 11.72 35.21
C PRO A 105 -22.07 10.75 35.62
N MET A 106 -22.17 10.33 36.91
CA MET A 106 -23.40 10.05 37.71
C MET A 106 -23.13 9.35 39.09
N ASN A 107 -21.92 8.83 39.38
CA ASN A 107 -21.30 8.82 40.73
C ASN A 107 -19.77 8.59 40.65
N PRO A 108 -18.87 9.46 41.15
CA PRO A 108 -17.42 9.39 40.92
C PRO A 108 -16.64 8.70 42.05
N ALA A 109 -17.30 8.02 43.00
CA ALA A 109 -16.65 7.43 44.16
C ALA A 109 -15.82 6.15 43.90
N THR A 110 -15.71 5.68 42.65
CA THR A 110 -14.96 4.45 42.28
C THR A 110 -13.85 4.68 41.25
N TRP A 111 -13.56 5.92 40.86
CA TRP A 111 -12.45 6.21 39.94
C TRP A 111 -11.11 6.08 40.67
N HIS A 112 -10.56 4.87 40.63
CA HIS A 112 -9.16 4.64 40.93
C HIS A 112 -8.36 4.81 39.63
N GLY A 113 -7.92 6.04 39.29
CA GLY A 113 -7.02 6.27 38.14
C GLY A 113 -6.90 7.72 37.67
N SER A 114 -5.69 8.12 37.26
CA SER A 114 -5.18 9.47 36.96
C SER A 114 -5.80 10.14 35.72
N VAL A 115 -6.42 11.33 35.88
CA VAL A 115 -6.84 12.21 34.76
C VAL A 115 -5.78 13.29 34.55
N ASN A 116 -5.30 13.43 33.31
CA ASN A 116 -4.39 14.52 32.90
C ASN A 116 -5.16 15.58 32.11
N VAL A 117 -4.76 16.85 32.23
CA VAL A 117 -5.40 17.97 31.51
C VAL A 117 -4.33 18.67 30.66
N ASP A 118 -4.58 18.86 29.36
CA ASP A 118 -3.71 19.60 28.44
C ASP A 118 -4.56 20.47 27.50
N ALA A 119 -4.48 21.79 27.64
CA ALA A 119 -5.23 22.75 26.82
C ALA A 119 -4.48 23.16 25.54
N SER A 120 -3.16 22.95 25.50
CA SER A 120 -2.31 23.45 24.43
C SER A 120 -2.63 22.88 23.04
N PRO A 121 -2.97 21.57 22.87
CA PRO A 121 -3.27 21.02 21.54
C PRO A 121 -4.34 21.81 20.79
N ARG A 122 -5.45 22.16 21.46
CA ARG A 122 -6.55 22.91 20.81
C ARG A 122 -6.17 24.36 20.48
N LEU A 123 -5.34 25.00 21.30
CA LEU A 123 -4.82 26.33 20.99
C LEU A 123 -3.89 26.27 19.76
N ILE A 124 -3.01 25.27 19.71
CA ILE A 124 -2.05 25.07 18.62
C ILE A 124 -2.79 24.88 17.30
N THR A 125 -3.78 23.99 17.25
CA THR A 125 -4.53 23.72 16.01
C THR A 125 -5.34 24.92 15.52
N ASN A 126 -6.01 25.63 16.43
CA ASN A 126 -6.74 26.85 16.07
C ASN A 126 -5.82 27.96 15.51
N LEU A 127 -4.56 28.02 15.96
CA LEU A 127 -3.57 29.00 15.47
C LEU A 127 -2.92 28.56 14.16
N ILE A 128 -2.46 27.30 14.08
CA ILE A 128 -1.62 26.78 12.99
C ILE A 128 -2.45 26.05 11.94
N ALA A 129 -3.20 25.03 12.36
CA ALA A 129 -3.78 24.03 11.46
C ALA A 129 -5.12 24.43 10.83
N SER A 130 -5.77 25.50 11.26
CA SER A 130 -7.05 25.92 10.66
C SER A 130 -6.85 26.31 9.19
N SER A 131 -7.60 25.71 8.27
CA SER A 131 -7.67 26.18 6.88
C SER A 131 -8.81 27.19 6.63
N VAL A 132 -9.51 27.66 7.67
CA VAL A 132 -10.67 28.56 7.51
C VAL A 132 -10.28 29.88 6.85
N SER A 133 -10.90 30.18 5.71
CA SER A 133 -10.65 31.40 4.93
C SER A 133 -11.62 32.55 5.21
N ASP A 134 -12.72 32.32 5.95
CA ASP A 134 -13.66 33.39 6.32
C ASP A 134 -13.08 34.30 7.42
N GLU A 135 -12.77 35.55 7.08
CA GLU A 135 -12.25 36.57 8.01
C GLU A 135 -13.16 36.84 9.23
N LEU A 136 -14.45 36.52 9.13
CA LEU A 136 -15.39 36.67 10.24
C LEU A 136 -15.35 35.50 11.23
N SER A 137 -14.72 34.38 10.85
CA SER A 137 -14.58 33.22 11.70
C SER A 137 -13.56 33.47 12.83
N PRO A 138 -13.85 33.07 14.08
CA PRO A 138 -12.90 33.21 15.18
C PRO A 138 -11.60 32.43 14.98
N ILE A 139 -11.60 31.42 14.11
CA ILE A 139 -10.46 30.55 13.76
C ILE A 139 -9.89 30.85 12.37
N TYR A 140 -10.24 32.01 11.78
CA TYR A 140 -9.66 32.48 10.51
C TYR A 140 -8.14 32.36 10.51
N ASN A 141 -7.55 31.84 9.43
CA ASN A 141 -6.10 31.70 9.29
C ASN A 141 -5.58 32.42 8.04
N PRO A 142 -4.86 33.55 8.18
CA PRO A 142 -4.32 34.27 7.03
C PRO A 142 -3.20 33.51 6.30
N ALA A 143 -2.47 32.62 6.98
CA ALA A 143 -1.42 31.82 6.34
C ALA A 143 -2.01 30.78 5.37
N ALA A 144 -3.14 30.15 5.72
CA ALA A 144 -3.85 29.23 4.83
C ALA A 144 -4.39 29.95 3.57
N VAL A 145 -4.87 31.19 3.72
CA VAL A 145 -5.29 32.02 2.59
C VAL A 145 -4.11 32.38 1.70
N ALA A 146 -2.98 32.77 2.29
CA ALA A 146 -1.75 33.06 1.53
C ALA A 146 -1.24 31.83 0.76
N ALA A 147 -1.27 30.64 1.37
CA ALA A 147 -0.89 29.40 0.72
C ALA A 147 -1.80 29.07 -0.48
N ARG A 148 -3.13 29.17 -0.30
CA ARG A 148 -4.09 29.02 -1.41
C ARG A 148 -3.82 30.00 -2.54
N ASP A 149 -3.64 31.27 -2.21
CA ASP A 149 -3.47 32.32 -3.22
C ASP A 149 -2.12 32.18 -3.96
N ALA A 150 -1.06 31.76 -3.27
CA ALA A 150 0.24 31.46 -3.87
C ALA A 150 0.14 30.31 -4.89
N ASN A 151 -0.65 29.26 -4.59
CA ASN A 151 -0.90 28.17 -5.52
C ASN A 151 -1.76 28.63 -6.71
N ALA A 152 -2.69 29.58 -6.50
CA ALA A 152 -3.50 30.16 -7.58
C ALA A 152 -2.72 31.11 -8.51
N GLU A 153 -1.63 31.73 -8.06
CA GLU A 153 -0.77 32.59 -8.90
C GLU A 153 0.26 31.82 -9.73
N GLY A 154 0.55 30.56 -9.39
CA GLY A 154 1.38 29.63 -10.17
C GLY A 154 0.65 29.03 -11.38
N ALA A 155 -0.66 28.82 -11.25
CA ALA A 155 -1.55 28.47 -12.36
C ALA A 155 -1.95 29.74 -13.13
N GLY A 156 -1.62 29.85 -14.41
CA GLY A 156 -2.00 31.00 -15.22
C GLY A 156 -3.52 31.30 -15.12
N ASP A 157 -3.86 32.55 -14.83
CA ASP A 157 -5.23 33.12 -14.86
C ASP A 157 -6.36 32.25 -14.22
N GLY A 158 -6.41 32.22 -12.88
CA GLY A 158 -7.59 32.67 -12.15
C GLY A 158 -8.92 31.93 -12.30
N THR A 159 -8.99 30.77 -12.95
CA THR A 159 -10.19 29.91 -12.93
C THR A 159 -9.84 28.42 -12.91
N ASN A 160 -10.22 27.77 -11.80
CA ASN A 160 -10.55 26.34 -11.65
C ASN A 160 -9.40 25.32 -11.45
N PRO A 161 -9.22 24.78 -10.22
CA PRO A 161 -8.53 23.51 -10.00
C PRO A 161 -9.57 22.39 -9.97
N GLY A 162 -9.64 21.63 -11.05
CA GLY A 162 -10.41 20.41 -11.19
C GLY A 162 -10.06 19.83 -12.55
N GLY A 163 -9.69 18.56 -12.62
CA GLY A 163 -9.58 17.87 -13.90
C GLY A 163 -10.92 17.97 -14.63
N TYR A 164 -10.93 18.45 -15.86
CA TYR A 164 -12.15 18.61 -16.66
C TYR A 164 -12.00 17.83 -17.97
N ASP A 165 -12.99 16.98 -18.26
CA ASP A 165 -13.12 16.27 -19.53
C ASP A 165 -13.34 17.23 -20.70
N VAL A 166 -12.66 16.97 -21.83
CA VAL A 166 -13.04 17.52 -23.14
C VAL A 166 -13.69 16.42 -23.97
N SER A 167 -14.87 15.98 -23.55
CA SER A 167 -15.83 15.37 -24.49
C SER A 167 -16.52 16.51 -25.26
N VAL A 168 -16.73 16.33 -26.57
CA VAL A 168 -17.45 17.29 -27.44
C VAL A 168 -18.95 17.30 -27.08
N GLY A 169 -19.28 17.78 -25.87
CA GLY A 169 -20.65 17.97 -25.42
C GLY A 169 -20.96 17.52 -23.99
N ASN A 170 -20.20 17.92 -22.96
CA ASN A 170 -20.78 17.99 -21.62
C ASN A 170 -20.11 19.07 -20.75
N THR A 171 -20.92 19.86 -20.05
CA THR A 171 -20.48 21.00 -19.23
C THR A 171 -20.50 20.59 -17.76
N VAL A 172 -19.34 20.49 -17.12
CA VAL A 172 -19.24 20.35 -15.66
C VAL A 172 -19.32 21.74 -15.01
N TYR A 173 -20.14 21.83 -13.96
CA TYR A 173 -20.40 23.06 -13.23
C TYR A 173 -19.22 23.42 -12.30
N PRO A 174 -18.88 24.72 -12.16
CA PRO A 174 -17.86 25.16 -11.22
C PRO A 174 -18.24 24.80 -9.77
N GLN A 175 -17.22 24.53 -8.94
CA GLN A 175 -17.33 24.50 -7.48
C GLN A 175 -18.00 25.81 -7.01
N THR A 176 -19.31 25.74 -6.80
CA THR A 176 -20.13 26.88 -6.36
C THR A 176 -20.84 26.57 -5.04
N GLY A 177 -20.33 25.57 -4.32
CA GLY A 177 -20.56 25.42 -2.88
C GLY A 177 -19.70 26.44 -2.13
N THR A 178 -20.27 27.10 -1.13
CA THR A 178 -19.51 27.94 -0.20
C THR A 178 -18.65 27.03 0.68
N THR A 179 -17.45 26.69 0.25
CA THR A 179 -16.48 25.99 1.09
C THR A 179 -16.04 26.91 2.23
N THR A 180 -16.06 26.38 3.44
CA THR A 180 -15.66 27.10 4.67
C THR A 180 -14.14 27.18 4.84
N GLY A 181 -13.40 26.25 4.22
CA GLY A 181 -11.95 26.15 4.23
C GLY A 181 -11.29 26.54 2.91
N ALA A 182 -10.02 26.92 2.98
CA ALA A 182 -9.14 27.10 1.84
C ALA A 182 -8.73 25.72 1.29
N PHE A 183 -8.99 25.49 0.00
CA PHE A 183 -8.41 24.37 -0.74
C PHE A 183 -6.99 24.74 -1.15
N ILE A 184 -6.01 23.91 -0.80
CA ILE A 184 -4.60 24.14 -1.09
C ILE A 184 -4.14 22.91 -1.88
N GLY A 185 -4.38 22.93 -3.19
CA GLY A 185 -4.01 21.81 -4.05
C GLY A 185 -2.49 21.71 -4.20
N ASP A 186 -1.98 20.47 -4.22
CA ASP A 186 -0.57 20.23 -4.49
C ASP A 186 -0.21 20.65 -5.92
N GLN A 187 0.87 21.42 -6.09
CA GLN A 187 1.26 21.96 -7.41
C GLN A 187 2.30 21.10 -8.12
N GLY A 188 2.75 20.01 -7.47
CA GLY A 188 3.92 19.26 -7.91
C GLY A 188 5.21 20.10 -7.77
N VAL A 189 6.34 19.46 -7.49
CA VAL A 189 7.64 20.15 -7.48
C VAL A 189 8.36 19.80 -8.78
N LEU A 190 8.48 20.72 -9.75
CA LEU A 190 9.31 20.58 -10.98
C LEU A 190 9.49 19.11 -11.45
N GLY A 191 8.38 18.41 -11.76
CA GLY A 191 8.36 16.96 -12.02
C GLY A 191 7.88 16.07 -10.85
N GLY A 192 7.19 16.62 -9.85
CA GLY A 192 6.66 15.88 -8.70
C GLY A 192 5.17 15.60 -8.80
N ALA A 193 4.74 14.41 -8.38
CA ALA A 193 3.37 13.93 -8.45
C ALA A 193 2.36 14.85 -7.75
N THR A 194 1.21 15.08 -8.37
CA THR A 194 0.03 15.63 -7.71
C THR A 194 -0.86 14.46 -7.27
N PHE A 195 -1.22 14.44 -5.98
CA PHE A 195 -1.98 13.32 -5.42
C PHE A 195 -3.49 13.52 -5.54
N ASN A 196 -4.21 12.44 -5.82
CA ASN A 196 -5.67 12.39 -5.80
C ASN A 196 -6.21 11.96 -4.41
N GLU A 197 -7.52 12.05 -4.19
CA GLU A 197 -8.15 11.62 -2.93
C GLU A 197 -8.07 10.09 -2.72
N PHE A 198 -7.89 9.33 -3.80
CA PHE A 198 -7.69 7.89 -3.71
C PHE A 198 -6.36 7.54 -3.03
N PHE A 199 -5.29 8.30 -3.27
CA PHE A 199 -4.02 8.20 -2.54
C PHE A 199 -4.23 8.38 -1.02
N VAL A 200 -5.10 9.31 -0.62
CA VAL A 200 -5.40 9.55 0.79
C VAL A 200 -6.18 8.39 1.41
N ALA A 201 -7.19 7.87 0.69
CA ALA A 201 -7.98 6.72 1.12
C ALA A 201 -7.12 5.43 1.21
N PHE A 202 -6.22 5.21 0.25
CA PHE A 202 -5.26 4.12 0.30
C PHE A 202 -4.26 4.29 1.45
N GLY A 203 -3.78 5.52 1.70
CA GLY A 203 -2.92 5.82 2.84
C GLY A 203 -3.56 5.48 4.19
N GLN A 204 -4.86 5.77 4.35
CA GLN A 204 -5.63 5.33 5.53
C GLN A 204 -5.72 3.80 5.62
N PHE A 205 -6.02 3.14 4.51
CA PHE A 205 -6.04 1.67 4.45
C PHE A 205 -4.67 1.08 4.83
N PHE A 206 -3.57 1.64 4.32
CA PHE A 206 -2.20 1.23 4.62
C PHE A 206 -1.88 1.40 6.10
N ASP A 207 -2.18 2.58 6.69
CA ASP A 207 -2.02 2.84 8.13
C ASP A 207 -2.81 1.84 8.99
N HIS A 208 -4.03 1.49 8.58
CA HIS A 208 -4.88 0.58 9.34
C HIS A 208 -4.32 -0.85 9.45
N GLY A 209 -3.41 -1.26 8.57
CA GLY A 209 -2.71 -2.55 8.72
C GLY A 209 -1.53 -2.52 9.68
N LEU A 210 -1.07 -1.32 10.06
CA LEU A 210 0.24 -1.13 10.67
C LEU A 210 0.20 -0.38 12.01
N ASP A 211 -0.75 0.53 12.20
CA ASP A 211 -0.96 1.27 13.45
C ASP A 211 -2.28 0.89 14.11
N PHE A 212 -2.21 0.02 15.12
CA PHE A 212 -3.29 -0.06 16.11
C PHE A 212 -2.74 -0.07 17.54
N ILE A 213 -2.62 1.13 18.11
CA ILE A 213 -2.28 1.29 19.51
C ILE A 213 -3.46 0.96 20.44
N SER A 214 -3.24 -0.01 21.34
CA SER A 214 -4.23 -0.38 22.36
C SER A 214 -4.59 0.79 23.28
N LYS A 215 -5.89 0.92 23.64
CA LYS A 215 -6.39 1.97 24.54
C LYS A 215 -6.41 1.48 26.00
N GLY A 216 -5.78 2.23 26.92
CA GLY A 216 -5.71 1.96 28.35
C GLY A 216 -6.85 2.57 29.17
N GLY A 217 -6.86 2.32 30.49
CA GLY A 217 -7.94 2.73 31.41
C GLY A 217 -7.91 4.20 31.90
N GLY A 218 -7.18 5.10 31.23
CA GLY A 218 -7.04 6.51 31.61
C GLY A 218 -7.35 7.46 30.45
N PHE A 219 -7.51 8.76 30.74
CA PHE A 219 -7.89 9.77 29.75
C PHE A 219 -7.07 11.06 29.87
N VAL A 220 -6.79 11.70 28.74
CA VAL A 220 -6.33 13.09 28.64
C VAL A 220 -7.55 13.96 28.32
N ALA A 221 -7.76 15.01 29.12
CA ALA A 221 -8.81 16.00 28.96
C ALA A 221 -8.23 17.27 28.31
N ILE A 222 -8.82 17.70 27.20
CA ILE A 222 -8.45 18.91 26.46
C ILE A 222 -9.58 19.93 26.63
N PRO A 223 -9.46 20.92 27.53
CA PRO A 223 -10.53 21.89 27.78
C PRO A 223 -10.65 22.87 26.61
N LEU A 224 -11.88 23.25 26.27
CA LEU A 224 -12.18 24.27 25.26
C LEU A 224 -12.16 25.67 25.89
N SER A 225 -11.53 26.63 25.20
CA SER A 225 -11.60 28.04 25.58
C SER A 225 -13.04 28.58 25.43
N PRO A 226 -13.51 29.50 26.30
CA PRO A 226 -14.78 30.17 26.09
C PRO A 226 -14.88 30.97 24.78
N SER A 227 -13.74 31.31 24.17
CA SER A 227 -13.63 31.97 22.87
C SER A 227 -13.53 30.98 21.69
N ASP A 228 -13.59 29.67 21.95
CA ASP A 228 -13.51 28.61 20.93
C ASP A 228 -14.88 28.39 20.25
N PRO A 229 -14.93 28.17 18.91
CA PRO A 229 -16.18 27.88 18.21
C PRO A 229 -16.94 26.65 18.74
N LEU A 230 -16.25 25.64 19.27
CA LEU A 230 -16.85 24.42 19.82
C LEU A 230 -17.33 24.60 21.27
N TYR A 231 -17.10 25.77 21.87
CA TYR A 231 -17.52 26.03 23.24
C TYR A 231 -19.03 26.23 23.34
N ILE A 232 -19.69 25.30 24.03
CA ILE A 232 -21.11 25.37 24.35
C ILE A 232 -21.30 26.25 25.59
N GLN A 233 -21.90 27.43 25.39
CA GLN A 233 -22.25 28.32 26.49
C GLN A 233 -23.29 27.66 27.40
N PRO A 234 -23.10 27.63 28.74
CA PRO A 234 -24.04 26.99 29.68
C PRO A 234 -25.40 27.68 29.74
N THR A 235 -25.47 28.95 29.33
CA THR A 235 -26.71 29.73 29.24
C THR A 235 -26.75 30.53 27.95
N ILE A 236 -27.90 30.52 27.27
CA ILE A 236 -28.16 31.32 26.07
C ILE A 236 -29.03 32.55 26.42
N ALA A 237 -28.83 33.65 25.70
CA ALA A 237 -29.73 34.80 25.79
C ALA A 237 -31.08 34.46 25.17
N ASN A 238 -32.19 34.77 25.86
CA ASN A 238 -33.53 34.42 25.38
C ASN A 238 -33.90 35.29 24.16
N PRO A 239 -34.10 34.70 22.96
CA PRO A 239 -34.42 35.47 21.75
C PRO A 239 -35.83 36.08 21.79
N ASP A 240 -36.74 35.57 22.63
CA ASP A 240 -38.09 36.10 22.82
C ASP A 240 -38.15 37.20 23.90
N PHE A 241 -37.00 37.61 24.43
CA PHE A 241 -36.93 38.65 25.46
C PHE A 241 -37.11 40.05 24.85
N ASP A 242 -38.33 40.57 24.90
CA ASP A 242 -38.61 41.99 24.66
C ASP A 242 -38.12 42.82 25.85
N VAL A 243 -37.10 43.65 25.62
CA VAL A 243 -36.49 44.58 26.59
C VAL A 243 -37.48 45.54 27.26
N ASN A 244 -38.71 45.66 26.74
CA ASN A 244 -39.77 46.50 27.29
C ASN A 244 -40.71 45.77 28.27
N GLN A 245 -40.56 44.45 28.48
CA GLN A 245 -41.36 43.66 29.42
C GLN A 245 -40.58 43.39 30.73
N PRO A 246 -41.25 43.38 31.91
CA PRO A 246 -40.60 43.05 33.18
C PRO A 246 -40.21 41.56 33.23
N VAL A 247 -38.96 41.29 33.63
CA VAL A 247 -38.42 39.93 33.80
C VAL A 247 -39.27 39.14 34.80
N SER A 248 -39.69 37.92 34.44
CA SER A 248 -40.47 37.03 35.31
C SER A 248 -39.86 35.63 35.32
N GLU A 249 -40.15 34.81 36.34
CA GLU A 249 -39.72 33.40 36.41
C GLU A 249 -40.20 32.57 35.20
N THR A 250 -41.22 33.03 34.48
CA THR A 250 -41.76 32.40 33.27
C THR A 250 -41.20 32.96 31.95
N ASN A 251 -40.39 34.03 31.98
CA ASN A 251 -39.71 34.59 30.81
C ASN A 251 -38.37 35.22 31.25
N PRO A 252 -37.36 34.40 31.55
CA PRO A 252 -36.06 34.88 32.00
C PRO A 252 -35.27 35.49 30.83
N MET A 253 -34.36 36.42 31.14
CA MET A 253 -33.47 37.06 30.16
C MET A 253 -32.45 36.07 29.59
N THR A 254 -32.12 35.01 30.34
CA THR A 254 -31.23 33.93 29.96
C THR A 254 -31.90 32.58 30.24
N ILE A 255 -31.70 31.61 29.35
CA ILE A 255 -32.21 30.24 29.49
C ILE A 255 -31.00 29.30 29.59
N ALA A 256 -31.09 28.25 30.39
CA ALA A 256 -30.07 27.20 30.41
C ALA A 256 -29.97 26.57 29.02
N ASN A 257 -28.76 26.42 28.49
CA ASN A 257 -28.57 25.83 27.19
C ASN A 257 -28.89 24.32 27.26
N PRO A 258 -29.86 23.80 26.50
CA PRO A 258 -30.20 22.38 26.54
C PRO A 258 -29.07 21.48 26.04
N ASP A 259 -28.15 22.01 25.21
CA ASP A 259 -27.02 21.26 24.65
C ASP A 259 -25.82 21.22 25.61
N TYR A 260 -25.85 22.00 26.69
CA TYR A 260 -24.80 22.01 27.71
C TYR A 260 -25.05 20.92 28.76
N VAL A 261 -24.13 19.96 28.83
CA VAL A 261 -24.06 18.89 29.83
C VAL A 261 -22.93 19.22 30.82
N PRO A 262 -23.24 19.56 32.08
CA PRO A 262 -22.22 19.85 33.08
C PRO A 262 -21.21 18.71 33.24
N GLY A 263 -19.92 19.02 33.12
CA GLY A 263 -18.83 18.05 33.25
C GLY A 263 -18.52 17.22 32.00
N ALA A 264 -19.34 17.29 30.95
CA ALA A 264 -19.08 16.63 29.67
C ALA A 264 -18.94 17.62 28.50
N SER A 265 -19.69 18.72 28.52
CA SER A 265 -19.52 19.80 27.54
C SER A 265 -18.26 20.61 27.78
N ASN A 266 -17.65 21.08 26.70
CA ASN A 266 -16.46 21.95 26.66
C ASN A 266 -15.14 21.27 27.05
N ILE A 267 -15.07 19.94 26.96
CA ILE A 267 -13.85 19.16 27.14
C ILE A 267 -13.83 18.08 26.05
N MET A 268 -12.72 17.97 25.32
CA MET A 268 -12.45 16.82 24.45
C MET A 268 -11.67 15.76 25.24
N TYR A 269 -11.93 14.49 24.96
CA TYR A 269 -11.31 13.37 25.66
C TYR A 269 -10.49 12.51 24.69
N LEU A 270 -9.28 12.14 25.11
CA LEU A 270 -8.44 11.16 24.44
C LEU A 270 -8.15 10.01 25.41
N ASN A 271 -8.46 8.77 25.02
CA ASN A 271 -8.09 7.59 25.79
C ASN A 271 -6.56 7.42 25.74
N ARG A 272 -5.90 7.22 26.88
CA ARG A 272 -4.44 7.02 26.89
C ARG A 272 -4.05 5.71 26.23
N ALA A 273 -2.86 5.67 25.65
CA ALA A 273 -2.27 4.45 25.14
C ALA A 273 -2.03 3.44 26.27
N SER A 274 -2.24 2.16 25.97
CA SER A 274 -1.95 1.07 26.89
C SER A 274 -0.47 0.70 26.78
N LEU A 275 0.21 0.74 27.92
CA LEU A 275 1.58 0.25 28.03
C LEU A 275 1.59 -1.27 28.08
N THR A 276 2.63 -1.88 27.53
CA THR A 276 2.83 -3.33 27.59
C THR A 276 3.16 -3.79 29.02
N ASN A 277 3.99 -3.02 29.74
CA ASN A 277 4.48 -3.39 31.09
C ASN A 277 4.28 -2.29 32.17
N PRO A 278 3.04 -1.79 32.39
CA PRO A 278 2.78 -0.61 33.23
C PRO A 278 3.18 -0.78 34.70
N SER A 279 3.23 -2.01 35.21
CA SER A 279 3.53 -2.30 36.62
C SER A 279 5.03 -2.35 36.94
N THR A 280 5.89 -2.49 35.92
CA THR A 280 7.35 -2.57 36.08
C THR A 280 8.06 -1.32 35.60
N ASP A 281 7.43 -0.52 34.74
CA ASP A 281 8.08 0.62 34.09
C ASP A 281 7.93 1.91 34.90
N PHE A 282 6.99 1.93 35.84
CA PHE A 282 6.67 3.10 36.65
C PHE A 282 6.90 2.83 38.14
N ASP A 283 7.43 3.84 38.84
CA ASP A 283 7.53 3.81 40.30
C ASP A 283 6.13 3.93 40.95
N SER A 284 6.07 3.75 42.27
CA SER A 284 4.82 3.88 43.04
C SER A 284 4.19 5.28 43.01
N ALA A 285 4.90 6.29 42.47
CA ALA A 285 4.42 7.65 42.28
C ALA A 285 4.00 7.93 40.82
N GLY A 286 4.10 6.93 39.92
CA GLY A 286 3.72 7.05 38.52
C GLY A 286 4.77 7.71 37.63
N ASN A 287 6.03 7.80 38.08
CA ASN A 287 7.13 8.27 37.24
C ASN A 287 7.81 7.09 36.55
N LEU A 288 8.25 7.31 35.32
CA LEU A 288 8.99 6.32 34.55
C LEU A 288 10.35 6.04 35.22
N LEU A 289 10.73 4.76 35.34
CA LEU A 289 11.98 4.38 35.97
C LEU A 289 13.20 4.79 35.12
N PRO A 290 14.31 5.26 35.71
CA PRO A 290 15.48 5.68 34.95
C PRO A 290 16.06 4.55 34.08
N GLY A 291 16.20 4.81 32.77
CA GLY A 291 16.73 3.86 31.79
C GLY A 291 15.72 2.82 31.30
N VAL A 292 14.46 2.93 31.68
CA VAL A 292 13.35 2.18 31.08
C VAL A 292 12.80 3.00 29.91
N VAL A 293 12.45 2.32 28.82
CA VAL A 293 11.77 2.88 27.66
C VAL A 293 10.36 2.29 27.65
N PRO A 294 9.29 3.09 27.76
CA PRO A 294 7.93 2.57 27.76
C PRO A 294 7.63 1.94 26.40
N THR A 295 7.19 0.68 26.40
CA THR A 295 6.73 0.00 25.19
C THR A 295 5.21 0.01 25.10
N TYR A 296 4.72 0.15 23.88
CA TYR A 296 3.31 0.15 23.56
C TYR A 296 3.02 -1.00 22.62
N ASN A 297 1.90 -1.66 22.90
CA ASN A 297 1.48 -2.79 22.12
C ASN A 297 0.80 -2.34 20.82
N ASN A 298 1.25 -2.91 19.71
CA ASN A 298 0.63 -2.83 18.40
C ASN A 298 -0.19 -4.09 18.16
N ASN A 299 -1.52 -3.96 18.10
CA ASN A 299 -2.39 -5.12 17.91
C ASN A 299 -2.61 -5.46 16.42
N THR A 300 -1.99 -4.74 15.50
CA THR A 300 -1.96 -5.10 14.06
C THR A 300 -0.65 -5.82 13.70
N GLY A 301 -0.57 -6.31 12.46
CA GLY A 301 0.64 -6.93 11.93
C GLY A 301 1.81 -5.94 11.92
N PHE A 302 3.03 -6.46 12.01
CA PHE A 302 4.26 -5.67 11.88
C PHE A 302 4.85 -5.73 10.46
N LEU A 303 4.10 -6.31 9.51
CA LEU A 303 4.50 -6.55 8.12
C LEU A 303 3.40 -6.04 7.19
N ILE A 304 3.74 -5.83 5.92
CA ILE A 304 2.78 -5.52 4.86
C ILE A 304 2.12 -6.83 4.43
N ASP A 305 1.09 -7.23 5.18
CA ASP A 305 0.52 -8.58 5.14
C ASP A 305 -0.98 -8.64 4.81
N GLN A 306 -1.57 -7.53 4.34
CA GLN A 306 -3.01 -7.45 4.06
C GLN A 306 -3.90 -7.82 5.26
N SER A 307 -3.43 -7.62 6.50
CA SER A 307 -4.25 -7.84 7.70
C SER A 307 -5.51 -6.96 7.75
N GLN A 308 -5.57 -5.89 6.96
CA GLN A 308 -6.78 -5.09 6.73
C GLN A 308 -7.91 -5.90 6.10
N THR A 309 -7.57 -6.82 5.21
CA THR A 309 -8.52 -7.69 4.50
C THR A 309 -8.72 -8.99 5.27
N TYR A 310 -7.63 -9.59 5.78
CA TYR A 310 -7.63 -10.95 6.32
C TYR A 310 -7.72 -11.06 7.84
N GLY A 311 -7.44 -9.98 8.56
CA GLY A 311 -7.38 -9.89 10.02
C GLY A 311 -6.04 -10.37 10.59
N SER A 312 -5.61 -9.78 11.70
CA SER A 312 -4.35 -10.13 12.38
C SER A 312 -4.45 -11.36 13.30
N HIS A 313 -5.63 -11.99 13.40
CA HIS A 313 -5.83 -13.20 14.19
C HIS A 313 -6.51 -14.31 13.37
N ALA A 314 -5.98 -15.54 13.46
CA ALA A 314 -6.43 -16.69 12.68
C ALA A 314 -7.95 -16.99 12.81
N SER A 315 -8.56 -16.67 13.96
CA SER A 315 -10.02 -16.82 14.15
C SER A 315 -10.84 -15.80 13.37
N VAL A 316 -10.36 -14.55 13.23
CA VAL A 316 -11.01 -13.54 12.39
C VAL A 316 -10.88 -13.93 10.94
N ASN A 317 -9.69 -14.35 10.51
CA ASN A 317 -9.46 -14.88 9.17
C ASN A 317 -10.43 -16.02 8.83
N ALA A 318 -10.64 -16.97 9.74
CA ALA A 318 -11.59 -18.06 9.53
C ALA A 318 -13.04 -17.57 9.40
N LEU A 319 -13.46 -16.54 10.16
CA LEU A 319 -14.82 -16.01 10.08
C LEU A 319 -15.10 -15.26 8.78
N LEU A 320 -14.09 -14.62 8.20
CA LEU A 320 -14.18 -13.88 6.93
C LEU A 320 -14.20 -14.77 5.68
N ARG A 321 -13.97 -16.09 5.80
CA ARG A 321 -14.07 -17.05 4.70
C ARG A 321 -15.50 -17.44 4.40
N GLN A 322 -15.83 -17.63 3.14
CA GLN A 322 -17.12 -18.17 2.72
C GLN A 322 -17.19 -19.70 2.90
N TYR A 323 -18.31 -20.15 3.47
CA TYR A 323 -18.60 -21.58 3.68
C TYR A 323 -19.85 -22.03 2.93
N ASP A 324 -19.84 -23.19 2.30
CA ASP A 324 -21.04 -23.75 1.65
C ASP A 324 -22.13 -24.17 2.66
N ALA A 325 -23.31 -24.58 2.16
CA ALA A 325 -24.41 -25.05 3.01
C ALA A 325 -24.08 -26.28 3.89
N ASN A 326 -22.95 -26.96 3.63
CA ASN A 326 -22.44 -28.07 4.43
C ASN A 326 -21.31 -27.64 5.38
N GLY A 327 -21.03 -26.33 5.48
CA GLY A 327 -19.98 -25.74 6.31
C GLY A 327 -18.56 -26.05 5.83
N ARG A 328 -18.35 -26.19 4.52
CA ARG A 328 -17.03 -26.40 3.90
C ARG A 328 -16.56 -25.11 3.26
N ALA A 329 -15.28 -24.77 3.42
CA ALA A 329 -14.69 -23.59 2.81
C ALA A 329 -14.83 -23.65 1.27
N THR A 330 -15.27 -22.56 0.65
CA THR A 330 -15.37 -22.44 -0.81
C THR A 330 -14.05 -22.00 -1.44
N GLY A 331 -13.20 -21.34 -0.66
CA GLY A 331 -11.98 -20.69 -1.13
C GLY A 331 -12.10 -19.17 -1.19
N LEU A 332 -13.32 -18.63 -1.17
CA LEU A 332 -13.60 -17.20 -1.33
C LEU A 332 -13.74 -16.51 0.03
N LEU A 333 -13.60 -15.18 0.04
CA LEU A 333 -14.09 -14.32 1.12
C LEU A 333 -15.61 -14.15 1.04
N ILE A 334 -16.22 -13.79 2.18
CA ILE A 334 -17.68 -13.61 2.27
C ILE A 334 -18.16 -12.37 1.51
N THR A 335 -19.24 -12.50 0.73
CA THR A 335 -19.85 -11.36 0.02
C THR A 335 -21.24 -11.06 0.55
N SER A 336 -21.81 -9.91 0.15
CA SER A 336 -23.18 -9.52 0.51
C SER A 336 -24.29 -10.38 -0.13
N ALA A 337 -23.95 -11.25 -1.09
CA ALA A 337 -24.86 -12.07 -1.90
C ALA A 337 -24.99 -13.52 -1.40
N GLU A 338 -24.98 -13.75 -0.09
CA GLU A 338 -25.07 -15.10 0.47
C GLU A 338 -26.38 -15.80 0.12
N ASN A 339 -26.30 -17.01 -0.45
CA ASN A 339 -27.50 -17.77 -0.84
C ASN A 339 -28.07 -18.60 0.34
N GLY A 340 -29.40 -18.59 0.50
CA GLY A 340 -30.14 -19.61 1.25
C GLY A 340 -30.81 -19.17 2.56
N SER A 341 -31.15 -20.15 3.41
CA SER A 341 -31.72 -19.93 4.74
C SER A 341 -31.11 -20.90 5.74
N VAL A 342 -30.61 -20.40 6.86
CA VAL A 342 -30.04 -21.23 7.94
C VAL A 342 -31.08 -21.38 9.03
N THR A 343 -31.31 -22.63 9.44
CA THR A 343 -32.12 -22.92 10.63
C THR A 343 -31.18 -23.20 11.79
N THR A 344 -31.30 -22.40 12.84
CA THR A 344 -30.50 -22.48 14.06
C THR A 344 -30.68 -23.81 14.79
N TYR A 345 -29.81 -24.05 15.78
CA TYR A 345 -29.93 -25.13 16.75
C TYR A 345 -31.22 -25.09 17.59
N ASP A 346 -31.86 -23.93 17.72
CA ASP A 346 -33.16 -23.77 18.40
C ASP A 346 -34.38 -23.86 17.47
N GLY A 347 -34.17 -24.04 16.17
CA GLY A 347 -35.21 -24.22 15.16
C GLY A 347 -35.75 -22.92 14.54
N THR A 348 -35.13 -21.77 14.80
CA THR A 348 -35.44 -20.50 14.12
C THR A 348 -34.75 -20.43 12.75
N THR A 349 -35.46 -20.00 11.71
CA THR A 349 -34.92 -19.90 10.35
C THR A 349 -34.67 -18.44 9.99
N PHE A 350 -33.43 -18.10 9.67
CA PHE A 350 -33.04 -16.81 9.09
C PHE A 350 -32.89 -16.98 7.58
N ALA A 351 -33.47 -16.06 6.81
CA ALA A 351 -33.25 -15.98 5.37
C ALA A 351 -32.07 -15.04 5.13
N ALA A 352 -31.19 -15.39 4.20
CA ALA A 352 -30.17 -14.47 3.72
C ALA A 352 -30.82 -13.24 3.06
N ARG A 353 -30.05 -12.13 2.97
CA ARG A 353 -30.42 -10.98 2.12
C ARG A 353 -30.62 -11.52 0.70
N ALA A 354 -31.68 -11.09 0.02
CA ALA A 354 -31.98 -11.62 -1.31
C ALA A 354 -30.83 -11.22 -2.24
N ALA A 355 -30.08 -12.19 -2.77
CA ALA A 355 -29.08 -11.95 -3.79
C ALA A 355 -29.72 -11.21 -4.97
N VAL A 356 -29.36 -9.96 -5.17
CA VAL A 356 -29.56 -9.28 -6.45
C VAL A 356 -28.30 -9.60 -7.26
N GLU A 357 -28.44 -10.03 -8.51
CA GLU A 357 -27.26 -10.29 -9.39
C GLU A 357 -26.36 -9.05 -9.54
N ALA A 358 -26.86 -7.85 -9.24
CA ALA A 358 -26.11 -6.60 -9.16
C ALA A 358 -25.23 -6.44 -7.90
N ASP A 359 -25.41 -7.28 -6.86
CA ASP A 359 -24.70 -7.21 -5.57
C ASP A 359 -23.48 -8.17 -5.50
N ALA A 360 -23.07 -8.78 -6.62
CA ALA A 360 -22.03 -9.82 -6.63
C ALA A 360 -20.60 -9.35 -6.32
N HIS A 361 -20.37 -8.03 -6.24
CA HIS A 361 -19.07 -7.36 -6.07
C HIS A 361 -18.99 -6.47 -4.81
N GLN A 362 -19.77 -6.79 -3.78
CA GLN A 362 -19.81 -6.02 -2.54
C GLN A 362 -19.40 -6.85 -1.32
N MET A 363 -18.59 -6.25 -0.46
CA MET A 363 -18.22 -6.78 0.86
C MET A 363 -19.43 -7.18 1.69
N ALA A 364 -19.24 -8.19 2.53
CA ALA A 364 -20.26 -8.64 3.47
C ALA A 364 -20.53 -7.63 4.59
N THR A 365 -21.76 -7.65 5.11
CA THR A 365 -22.14 -6.91 6.33
C THR A 365 -22.02 -7.77 7.59
N TRP A 366 -22.15 -7.17 8.77
CA TRP A 366 -22.26 -7.89 10.04
C TRP A 366 -23.35 -8.97 10.01
N ALA A 367 -24.48 -8.67 9.38
CA ALA A 367 -25.58 -9.62 9.24
C ALA A 367 -25.17 -10.86 8.43
N ASP A 368 -24.41 -10.65 7.35
CA ASP A 368 -23.93 -11.72 6.48
C ASP A 368 -22.86 -12.57 7.19
N LEU A 369 -21.94 -11.94 7.94
CA LEU A 369 -20.94 -12.63 8.75
C LEU A 369 -21.59 -13.55 9.79
N VAL A 370 -22.57 -13.04 10.55
CA VAL A 370 -23.32 -13.81 11.55
C VAL A 370 -24.02 -15.01 10.89
N PHE A 371 -24.56 -14.82 9.69
CA PHE A 371 -25.21 -15.89 8.93
C PHE A 371 -24.21 -16.95 8.45
N ASN A 372 -23.07 -16.53 7.90
CA ASN A 372 -22.02 -17.41 7.42
C ASN A 372 -21.38 -18.21 8.57
N ALA A 373 -21.12 -17.57 9.72
CA ALA A 373 -20.58 -18.23 10.92
C ALA A 373 -21.48 -19.39 11.42
N GLN A 374 -22.80 -19.31 11.21
CA GLN A 374 -23.70 -20.40 11.59
C GLN A 374 -23.53 -21.66 10.72
N ARG A 375 -23.06 -21.54 9.47
CA ARG A 375 -22.81 -22.69 8.59
C ARG A 375 -21.70 -23.61 9.13
N ILE A 376 -20.77 -23.04 9.90
CA ILE A 376 -19.71 -23.78 10.61
C ILE A 376 -20.08 -24.11 12.06
N GLY A 377 -21.30 -23.80 12.51
CA GLY A 377 -21.75 -24.09 13.87
C GLY A 377 -21.29 -23.09 14.93
N VAL A 378 -20.85 -21.90 14.52
CA VAL A 378 -20.51 -20.78 15.42
C VAL A 378 -21.72 -19.86 15.56
N LEU A 379 -22.06 -19.49 16.80
CA LEU A 379 -23.17 -18.58 17.09
C LEU A 379 -22.63 -17.28 17.65
N LEU A 380 -22.53 -16.26 16.80
CA LEU A 380 -22.11 -14.92 17.19
C LEU A 380 -23.28 -14.10 17.73
N THR A 381 -23.04 -13.29 18.74
CA THR A 381 -23.94 -12.28 19.30
C THR A 381 -23.41 -10.89 18.96
N ASP A 382 -24.24 -9.85 19.05
CA ASP A 382 -23.78 -8.48 18.78
C ASP A 382 -22.70 -8.03 19.78
N ALA A 383 -22.62 -8.63 20.96
CA ALA A 383 -21.52 -8.39 21.89
C ALA A 383 -20.15 -8.92 21.39
N ASP A 384 -20.16 -9.88 20.47
CA ASP A 384 -18.93 -10.45 19.91
C ASP A 384 -18.31 -9.57 18.83
N SER A 385 -18.99 -8.51 18.39
CA SER A 385 -18.46 -7.55 17.42
C SER A 385 -17.38 -6.63 18.03
N ALA A 386 -17.41 -6.45 19.34
CA ALA A 386 -16.43 -5.65 20.08
C ALA A 386 -15.19 -6.45 20.49
N ASP A 387 -15.25 -7.79 20.52
CA ASP A 387 -14.14 -8.67 20.87
C ASP A 387 -14.44 -10.11 20.41
N VAL A 388 -13.77 -10.53 19.34
CA VAL A 388 -14.08 -11.78 18.64
C VAL A 388 -13.74 -13.01 19.50
N PRO A 389 -14.59 -14.05 19.52
CA PRO A 389 -14.28 -15.29 20.22
C PRO A 389 -13.21 -16.11 19.48
N ALA A 390 -12.24 -16.65 20.22
CA ALA A 390 -11.20 -17.49 19.64
C ALA A 390 -11.74 -18.88 19.25
N LEU A 391 -11.53 -19.23 17.98
CA LEU A 391 -11.95 -20.49 17.36
C LEU A 391 -10.82 -21.52 17.36
N ARG A 392 -11.17 -22.80 17.19
CA ARG A 392 -10.19 -23.87 16.95
C ARG A 392 -9.72 -23.87 15.50
N VAL A 393 -8.66 -23.10 15.27
CA VAL A 393 -7.99 -22.93 13.98
C VAL A 393 -6.51 -23.28 14.09
N ASP A 394 -5.87 -23.59 12.96
CA ASP A 394 -4.41 -23.54 12.86
C ASP A 394 -3.91 -22.12 12.57
N ASN A 395 -2.58 -21.95 12.47
CA ASN A 395 -1.93 -20.66 12.28
C ASN A 395 -2.20 -20.05 10.89
N THR A 396 -2.74 -20.81 9.95
CA THR A 396 -3.16 -20.32 8.63
C THR A 396 -4.63 -19.89 8.61
N GLY A 397 -5.36 -20.01 9.73
CA GLY A 397 -6.80 -19.72 9.81
C GLY A 397 -7.70 -20.87 9.34
N ARG A 398 -7.17 -22.08 9.15
CA ARG A 398 -7.98 -23.24 8.75
C ARG A 398 -8.73 -23.81 9.95
N LEU A 399 -10.03 -24.06 9.78
CA LEU A 399 -10.87 -24.66 10.82
C LEU A 399 -10.47 -26.12 11.08
N LEU A 400 -10.26 -26.46 12.35
CA LEU A 400 -9.91 -27.81 12.74
C LEU A 400 -11.12 -28.68 13.10
N PHE A 401 -12.35 -28.18 12.96
CA PHE A 401 -13.59 -28.89 13.34
C PHE A 401 -14.68 -28.86 12.26
N THR A 402 -15.51 -29.91 12.22
CA THR A 402 -16.68 -30.02 11.36
C THR A 402 -17.86 -29.22 11.95
N PRO A 403 -18.86 -28.82 11.15
CA PRO A 403 -20.06 -28.13 11.65
C PRO A 403 -20.83 -28.86 12.76
N ASN A 404 -20.68 -30.19 12.84
CA ASN A 404 -21.29 -31.02 13.88
C ASN A 404 -20.45 -31.11 15.16
N GLY A 405 -19.37 -30.33 15.27
CA GLY A 405 -18.48 -30.35 16.43
C GLY A 405 -17.66 -31.64 16.52
N THR A 406 -16.85 -31.94 15.50
CA THR A 406 -15.88 -33.05 15.57
C THR A 406 -14.62 -32.58 14.88
N LEU A 407 -13.43 -32.90 15.39
CA LEU A 407 -12.18 -32.51 14.75
C LEU A 407 -12.09 -33.10 13.33
N TRP A 408 -11.68 -32.34 12.32
CA TRP A 408 -11.34 -32.89 11.00
C TRP A 408 -10.06 -33.72 11.14
N THR A 409 -10.15 -35.04 10.97
CA THR A 409 -9.02 -35.95 11.23
C THR A 409 -8.16 -36.26 10.01
N THR A 410 -8.40 -35.63 8.85
CA THR A 410 -7.71 -36.01 7.60
C THR A 410 -6.40 -35.27 7.36
N ASP A 411 -6.22 -34.05 7.88
CA ASP A 411 -5.07 -33.18 7.50
C ASP A 411 -4.53 -32.34 8.67
N VAL A 412 -4.51 -32.88 9.90
CA VAL A 412 -3.94 -32.17 11.06
C VAL A 412 -2.41 -32.21 10.98
N PRO A 413 -1.69 -31.07 10.98
CA PRO A 413 -0.24 -31.05 10.97
C PRO A 413 0.34 -31.79 12.18
N SER A 414 1.41 -32.57 11.97
CA SER A 414 2.04 -33.37 13.02
C SER A 414 2.74 -32.46 14.05
N GLY A 415 2.03 -32.10 15.12
CA GLY A 415 2.55 -31.22 16.17
C GLY A 415 1.48 -30.76 17.17
N TRP A 416 0.20 -30.77 16.75
CA TRP A 416 -0.94 -30.42 17.60
C TRP A 416 -1.26 -31.51 18.65
N THR A 417 -0.46 -31.55 19.72
CA THR A 417 -0.73 -32.32 20.93
C THR A 417 -1.17 -31.39 22.08
N GLY A 418 -2.13 -30.49 21.81
CA GLY A 418 -2.42 -29.35 22.68
C GLY A 418 -3.76 -29.29 23.41
N LEU A 419 -4.80 -30.04 23.01
CA LEU A 419 -6.14 -29.90 23.61
C LEU A 419 -6.57 -31.16 24.40
N ALA A 420 -5.71 -31.61 25.30
CA ALA A 420 -6.06 -32.68 26.22
C ALA A 420 -7.10 -32.19 27.26
N GLY A 421 -8.38 -32.43 26.99
CA GLY A 421 -9.46 -32.24 27.98
C GLY A 421 -10.58 -31.27 27.61
N GLN A 422 -10.57 -30.66 26.41
CA GLN A 422 -11.71 -29.90 25.90
C GLN A 422 -12.62 -30.77 25.03
N ASP A 423 -13.93 -30.50 25.04
CA ASP A 423 -14.91 -31.24 24.25
C ASP A 423 -14.62 -31.07 22.75
N ALA A 424 -14.59 -32.16 21.98
CA ALA A 424 -14.36 -32.13 20.55
C ALA A 424 -15.52 -31.44 19.79
N SER A 425 -16.67 -31.28 20.45
CA SER A 425 -17.85 -30.61 19.88
C SER A 425 -17.97 -29.12 20.11
N ASP A 426 -17.01 -28.52 20.81
CA ASP A 426 -16.99 -27.09 21.06
C ASP A 426 -16.11 -26.37 20.02
N PRO A 427 -16.67 -25.44 19.22
CA PRO A 427 -15.91 -24.70 18.21
C PRO A 427 -14.92 -23.69 18.82
N PHE A 428 -15.12 -23.33 20.09
CA PHE A 428 -14.34 -22.30 20.77
C PHE A 428 -13.13 -22.86 21.52
N LEU A 429 -12.11 -22.01 21.67
CA LEU A 429 -11.07 -22.19 22.68
C LEU A 429 -11.60 -21.71 24.03
N ARG A 430 -11.36 -22.50 25.08
CA ARG A 430 -11.78 -22.16 26.46
C ARG A 430 -10.64 -22.12 27.46
N ASN A 431 -10.74 -21.20 28.40
CA ASN A 431 -9.92 -21.19 29.60
C ASN A 431 -10.23 -22.40 30.48
N ALA A 432 -9.35 -22.69 31.45
CA ALA A 432 -9.55 -23.78 32.41
C ALA A 432 -10.83 -23.64 33.26
N ASP A 433 -11.39 -22.44 33.37
CA ASP A 433 -12.64 -22.14 34.06
C ASP A 433 -13.90 -22.30 33.18
N GLY A 434 -13.72 -22.63 31.90
CA GLY A 434 -14.80 -22.83 30.93
C GLY A 434 -15.28 -21.55 30.22
N THR A 435 -14.66 -20.40 30.47
CA THR A 435 -14.94 -19.17 29.70
C THR A 435 -14.33 -19.25 28.29
N VAL A 436 -14.97 -18.62 27.30
CA VAL A 436 -14.43 -18.55 25.92
C VAL A 436 -13.23 -17.60 25.93
N VAL A 437 -12.13 -18.03 25.31
CA VAL A 437 -10.95 -17.20 25.07
C VAL A 437 -11.32 -16.14 24.03
N ARG A 438 -10.88 -14.92 24.28
CA ARG A 438 -11.13 -13.76 23.42
C ARG A 438 -9.86 -13.39 22.67
N THR A 439 -10.00 -12.86 21.46
CA THR A 439 -8.85 -12.53 20.61
C THR A 439 -8.30 -11.14 20.85
N ASN A 440 -9.01 -10.27 21.59
CA ASN A 440 -8.71 -8.84 21.72
C ASN A 440 -8.74 -8.10 20.36
N GLN A 441 -9.35 -8.68 19.33
CA GLN A 441 -9.55 -8.05 18.03
C GLN A 441 -11.02 -7.66 17.89
N ASN A 442 -11.26 -6.41 17.55
CA ASN A 442 -12.59 -5.85 17.36
C ASN A 442 -12.98 -5.99 15.88
N MET A 443 -14.22 -6.36 15.59
CA MET A 443 -14.76 -6.28 14.22
C MET A 443 -15.15 -4.85 13.85
N PHE A 444 -15.43 -4.02 14.86
CA PHE A 444 -15.75 -2.60 14.69
C PHE A 444 -15.07 -1.76 15.77
N ALA A 445 -14.13 -0.92 15.37
CA ALA A 445 -13.43 0.02 16.23
C ALA A 445 -14.09 1.41 16.26
N ASP A 446 -14.80 1.78 15.17
CA ASP A 446 -15.23 3.18 14.94
C ASP A 446 -16.74 3.40 14.98
N THR A 447 -17.52 2.36 15.26
CA THR A 447 -18.98 2.54 15.37
C THR A 447 -19.31 3.49 16.52
N MET A 448 -20.04 4.57 16.20
CA MET A 448 -20.70 5.42 17.18
C MET A 448 -21.77 4.62 17.92
N SER A 449 -21.38 3.83 18.92
CA SER A 449 -22.33 3.23 19.85
C SER A 449 -21.68 2.93 21.20
N GLY A 450 -21.61 3.98 22.01
CA GLY A 450 -21.99 3.88 23.41
C GLY A 450 -23.51 3.67 23.61
N THR A 451 -24.26 3.23 22.60
CA THR A 451 -25.71 3.07 22.69
C THR A 451 -26.12 1.62 22.90
N SER A 452 -26.43 1.34 24.18
CA SER A 452 -27.05 0.13 24.72
C SER A 452 -26.17 -1.11 24.75
N ALA A 453 -26.24 -1.84 25.86
CA ALA A 453 -25.55 -3.12 26.03
C ALA A 453 -25.85 -4.02 24.81
N ALA A 454 -24.83 -4.23 23.97
CA ALA A 454 -24.92 -5.12 22.84
C ALA A 454 -25.57 -6.43 23.29
N SER A 455 -26.59 -6.86 22.56
CA SER A 455 -27.42 -7.98 22.98
C SER A 455 -26.56 -9.24 23.10
N THR A 456 -26.55 -9.86 24.28
CA THR A 456 -26.01 -11.22 24.46
C THR A 456 -26.98 -12.30 23.98
N ASP A 457 -28.18 -11.90 23.54
CA ASP A 457 -29.16 -12.80 22.92
C ASP A 457 -28.87 -12.89 21.41
N PRO A 458 -28.50 -14.07 20.89
CA PRO A 458 -28.19 -14.27 19.47
C PRO A 458 -29.40 -14.07 18.54
N LEU A 459 -30.62 -13.96 19.09
CA LEU A 459 -31.85 -13.72 18.33
C LEU A 459 -32.24 -12.24 18.23
N VAL A 460 -31.58 -11.36 18.98
CA VAL A 460 -31.85 -9.92 18.98
C VAL A 460 -30.68 -9.21 18.32
N ARG A 461 -30.97 -8.45 17.25
CA ARG A 461 -29.98 -7.74 16.44
C ARG A 461 -30.22 -6.24 16.44
N ASP A 462 -29.15 -5.47 16.59
CA ASP A 462 -29.18 -4.04 16.34
C ASP A 462 -29.23 -3.78 14.81
N PRO A 463 -30.27 -3.11 14.30
CA PRO A 463 -30.40 -2.84 12.87
C PRO A 463 -29.32 -1.88 12.34
N LEU A 464 -28.73 -1.02 13.18
CA LEU A 464 -27.63 -0.16 12.77
C LEU A 464 -26.33 -0.96 12.67
N LEU A 465 -26.03 -1.81 13.65
CA LEU A 465 -24.84 -2.69 13.58
C LEU A 465 -24.91 -3.65 12.40
N ALA A 466 -26.09 -4.17 12.09
CA ALA A 466 -26.32 -5.16 11.03
C ALA A 466 -25.91 -4.70 9.62
N ILE A 467 -25.95 -3.40 9.33
CA ILE A 467 -25.63 -2.85 8.00
C ILE A 467 -24.16 -2.43 7.82
N HIS A 468 -23.32 -2.55 8.86
CA HIS A 468 -21.91 -2.20 8.75
C HIS A 468 -21.14 -3.31 8.04
N TYR A 469 -20.20 -2.93 7.17
CA TYR A 469 -19.35 -3.83 6.41
C TYR A 469 -18.26 -4.44 7.29
N VAL A 470 -17.91 -5.71 7.07
CA VAL A 470 -16.90 -6.42 7.87
C VAL A 470 -15.64 -6.68 7.05
N SER A 471 -14.49 -6.47 7.67
CA SER A 471 -13.17 -6.81 7.13
C SER A 471 -12.25 -7.35 8.23
N GLY A 472 -11.00 -7.61 7.87
CA GLY A 472 -9.91 -7.89 8.81
C GLY A 472 -9.59 -6.75 9.78
N ASP A 473 -9.78 -5.51 9.34
CA ASP A 473 -9.63 -4.29 10.15
C ASP A 473 -10.98 -3.76 10.66
N GLY A 474 -10.98 -3.27 11.90
CA GLY A 474 -12.20 -2.80 12.56
C GLY A 474 -12.63 -1.38 12.16
N ARG A 475 -11.82 -0.66 11.38
CA ARG A 475 -12.03 0.74 10.97
C ARG A 475 -12.52 0.86 9.54
N THR A 476 -12.80 -0.25 8.84
CA THR A 476 -13.32 -0.28 7.45
C THR A 476 -14.49 0.65 7.16
N ASN A 477 -15.30 1.02 8.16
CA ASN A 477 -16.48 1.87 8.01
C ASN A 477 -16.25 3.34 8.43
N GLU A 478 -15.01 3.75 8.69
CA GLU A 478 -14.69 5.12 9.13
C GLU A 478 -15.25 6.15 8.14
N ASN A 479 -14.98 5.96 6.85
CA ASN A 479 -15.56 6.74 5.76
C ASN A 479 -15.81 5.87 4.53
N VAL A 480 -16.71 6.31 3.64
CA VAL A 480 -17.10 5.53 2.45
C VAL A 480 -15.95 5.32 1.45
N GLY A 481 -14.94 6.20 1.42
CA GLY A 481 -13.76 6.07 0.57
C GLY A 481 -12.87 4.91 1.01
N LEU A 482 -12.62 4.81 2.32
CA LEU A 482 -11.90 3.68 2.91
C LEU A 482 -12.65 2.36 2.68
N THR A 483 -13.98 2.34 2.83
CA THR A 483 -14.79 1.15 2.50
C THR A 483 -14.63 0.73 1.04
N ALA A 484 -14.47 1.68 0.10
CA ALA A 484 -14.22 1.38 -1.31
C ALA A 484 -12.86 0.71 -1.55
N VAL A 485 -11.79 1.16 -0.88
CA VAL A 485 -10.47 0.53 -0.96
C VAL A 485 -10.49 -0.90 -0.41
N HIS A 486 -11.17 -1.12 0.72
CA HIS A 486 -11.37 -2.48 1.24
C HIS A 486 -12.11 -3.39 0.26
N ASN A 487 -13.09 -2.85 -0.47
CA ASN A 487 -13.85 -3.63 -1.46
C ASN A 487 -12.97 -4.07 -2.64
N ILE A 488 -12.03 -3.23 -3.09
CA ILE A 488 -11.07 -3.57 -4.15
C ILE A 488 -10.25 -4.82 -3.75
N PHE A 489 -9.57 -4.78 -2.60
CA PHE A 489 -8.74 -5.93 -2.15
C PHE A 489 -9.57 -7.17 -1.80
N HIS A 490 -10.79 -6.98 -1.30
CA HIS A 490 -11.72 -8.08 -1.06
C HIS A 490 -12.11 -8.79 -2.36
N GLU A 491 -12.50 -8.02 -3.38
CA GLU A 491 -12.85 -8.57 -4.69
C GLU A 491 -11.63 -9.14 -5.40
N GLU A 492 -10.45 -8.53 -5.24
CA GLU A 492 -9.21 -9.03 -5.81
C GLU A 492 -8.89 -10.44 -5.32
N HIS A 493 -8.99 -10.70 -4.01
CA HIS A 493 -8.84 -12.06 -3.49
C HIS A 493 -9.80 -13.06 -4.14
N ASN A 494 -11.07 -12.65 -4.30
CA ASN A 494 -12.10 -13.51 -4.90
C ASN A 494 -11.85 -13.75 -6.39
N LEU A 495 -11.39 -12.74 -7.12
CA LEU A 495 -10.98 -12.84 -8.52
C LEU A 495 -9.78 -13.78 -8.65
N GLN A 496 -8.72 -13.57 -7.89
CA GLN A 496 -7.51 -14.40 -7.96
C GLN A 496 -7.78 -15.85 -7.55
N THR A 497 -8.65 -16.08 -6.57
CA THR A 497 -9.06 -17.44 -6.20
C THR A 497 -9.79 -18.14 -7.36
N ARG A 498 -10.68 -17.44 -8.06
CA ARG A 498 -11.38 -17.98 -9.24
C ARG A 498 -10.42 -18.16 -10.42
N ASN A 499 -9.47 -17.24 -10.58
CA ASN A 499 -8.42 -17.30 -11.58
C ASN A 499 -7.58 -18.56 -11.42
N VAL A 500 -7.05 -18.84 -10.23
CA VAL A 500 -6.34 -20.10 -9.91
C VAL A 500 -7.17 -21.33 -10.28
N MET A 501 -8.46 -21.37 -9.90
CA MET A 501 -9.34 -22.49 -10.27
C MET A 501 -9.53 -22.60 -11.78
N GLY A 502 -9.64 -21.47 -12.49
CA GLY A 502 -9.76 -21.39 -13.94
C GLY A 502 -8.50 -21.88 -14.65
N SER A 503 -7.34 -21.36 -14.27
CA SER A 503 -6.04 -21.69 -14.87
C SER A 503 -5.67 -23.17 -14.70
N VAL A 504 -6.02 -23.78 -13.56
CA VAL A 504 -5.89 -25.25 -13.39
C VAL A 504 -6.73 -26.02 -14.43
N LEU A 505 -7.89 -25.52 -14.80
CA LEU A 505 -8.76 -26.19 -15.79
C LEU A 505 -8.32 -25.91 -17.23
N THR A 506 -7.85 -24.70 -17.50
CA THR A 506 -7.24 -24.32 -18.79
C THR A 506 -5.99 -25.15 -19.05
N GLU A 507 -5.12 -25.30 -18.07
CA GLU A 507 -3.91 -26.11 -18.21
C GLU A 507 -4.24 -27.61 -18.35
N ALA A 508 -5.22 -28.10 -17.59
CA ALA A 508 -5.72 -29.47 -17.78
C ALA A 508 -6.23 -29.73 -19.21
N LEU A 509 -6.82 -28.73 -19.86
CA LEU A 509 -7.24 -28.79 -21.25
C LEU A 509 -6.06 -28.73 -22.23
N ARG A 510 -5.04 -27.88 -21.98
CA ARG A 510 -3.78 -27.85 -22.74
C ARG A 510 -3.08 -29.21 -22.68
N MET A 511 -2.92 -29.79 -21.49
CA MET A 511 -2.36 -31.14 -21.29
C MET A 511 -3.12 -32.21 -22.10
N GLN A 512 -4.45 -32.21 -22.06
CA GLN A 512 -5.26 -33.17 -22.82
C GLN A 512 -5.07 -33.00 -24.33
N THR A 513 -4.95 -31.77 -24.81
CA THR A 513 -4.74 -31.43 -26.23
C THR A 513 -3.34 -31.81 -26.71
N ALA A 514 -2.34 -31.65 -25.85
CA ALA A 514 -0.95 -32.09 -26.06
C ALA A 514 -0.76 -33.63 -26.00
N GLY A 515 -1.81 -34.38 -25.66
CA GLY A 515 -1.83 -35.85 -25.69
C GLY A 515 -1.61 -36.54 -24.35
N ALA A 516 -1.69 -35.82 -23.23
CA ALA A 516 -1.69 -36.43 -21.90
C ALA A 516 -2.89 -37.36 -21.71
N SER A 517 -2.72 -38.42 -20.92
CA SER A 517 -3.79 -39.36 -20.61
C SER A 517 -4.78 -38.80 -19.59
N ASP A 518 -6.04 -39.27 -19.63
CA ASP A 518 -7.06 -38.91 -18.63
C ASP A 518 -6.60 -39.12 -17.18
N ALA A 519 -5.72 -40.09 -16.93
CA ALA A 519 -5.19 -40.37 -15.59
C ALA A 519 -4.19 -39.30 -15.14
N GLU A 520 -3.37 -38.76 -16.04
CA GLU A 520 -2.42 -37.68 -15.77
C GLU A 520 -3.17 -36.37 -15.53
N VAL A 521 -4.14 -36.06 -16.40
CA VAL A 521 -5.01 -34.87 -16.25
C VAL A 521 -5.82 -34.94 -14.95
N ALA A 522 -6.39 -36.10 -14.61
CA ALA A 522 -7.12 -36.27 -13.36
C ALA A 522 -6.21 -36.16 -12.14
N ALA A 523 -4.97 -36.66 -12.20
CA ALA A 523 -4.01 -36.54 -11.10
C ALA A 523 -3.69 -35.06 -10.83
N TYR A 524 -3.38 -34.31 -11.88
CA TYR A 524 -3.10 -32.88 -11.81
C TYR A 524 -4.23 -32.07 -11.17
N ILE A 525 -5.47 -32.24 -11.65
CA ILE A 525 -6.64 -31.57 -11.03
C ILE A 525 -6.79 -32.01 -9.57
N ASN A 526 -6.60 -33.32 -9.29
CA ASN A 526 -6.85 -33.86 -7.96
C ASN A 526 -5.87 -33.35 -6.89
N ASP A 527 -4.69 -32.87 -7.27
CA ASP A 527 -3.73 -32.27 -6.33
C ASP A 527 -4.29 -30.99 -5.65
N TRP A 528 -5.25 -30.32 -6.30
CA TRP A 528 -6.00 -29.17 -5.78
C TRP A 528 -7.33 -29.53 -5.11
N THR A 529 -7.71 -30.80 -5.11
CA THR A 529 -9.00 -31.26 -4.57
C THR A 529 -8.84 -31.93 -3.21
N ARG A 530 -9.93 -31.91 -2.43
CA ARG A 530 -10.01 -32.75 -1.23
C ARG A 530 -10.34 -34.19 -1.62
N THR A 531 -9.84 -35.15 -0.85
CA THR A 531 -10.19 -36.56 -1.03
C THR A 531 -11.68 -36.76 -0.74
N ALA A 532 -12.50 -36.97 -1.77
CA ALA A 532 -13.92 -37.20 -1.61
C ALA A 532 -14.20 -38.63 -1.10
N GLY A 533 -15.22 -38.78 -0.23
CA GLY A 533 -15.67 -40.09 0.29
C GLY A 533 -16.24 -41.06 -0.76
N SER A 534 -16.23 -40.71 -2.04
CA SER A 534 -16.55 -41.58 -3.17
C SER A 534 -15.99 -41.00 -4.47
N SER A 535 -14.87 -41.52 -4.95
CA SER A 535 -14.42 -41.29 -6.32
C SER A 535 -15.44 -41.93 -7.28
N VAL A 536 -16.14 -41.11 -8.07
CA VAL A 536 -17.03 -41.63 -9.11
C VAL A 536 -16.15 -41.88 -10.33
N GLY A 537 -15.87 -43.15 -10.64
CA GLY A 537 -15.12 -43.55 -11.84
C GLY A 537 -15.85 -43.32 -13.17
N ALA A 538 -16.70 -42.30 -13.27
CA ALA A 538 -17.40 -41.91 -14.49
C ALA A 538 -16.71 -40.68 -15.11
N SER A 539 -16.53 -40.71 -16.43
CA SER A 539 -16.06 -39.57 -17.22
C SER A 539 -17.03 -38.40 -17.06
N THR A 540 -16.50 -37.23 -16.72
CA THR A 540 -17.24 -35.97 -16.51
C THR A 540 -16.75 -34.95 -17.52
N THR A 541 -17.69 -34.21 -18.12
CA THR A 541 -17.39 -33.12 -19.05
C THR A 541 -17.62 -31.80 -18.34
N PHE A 542 -16.56 -30.99 -18.27
CA PHE A 542 -16.59 -29.61 -17.84
C PHE A 542 -16.65 -28.73 -19.08
N THR A 543 -17.58 -27.79 -19.12
CA THR A 543 -17.74 -26.83 -20.22
C THR A 543 -17.37 -25.46 -19.72
N PHE A 544 -16.52 -24.78 -20.48
CA PHE A 544 -16.06 -23.42 -20.21
C PHE A 544 -16.32 -22.56 -21.42
N THR A 545 -16.03 -21.27 -21.30
CA THR A 545 -16.08 -20.32 -22.39
C THR A 545 -14.70 -19.67 -22.47
N ASP A 546 -14.12 -19.54 -23.66
CA ASP A 546 -12.90 -18.74 -23.87
C ASP A 546 -13.21 -17.23 -23.83
N SER A 547 -12.16 -16.40 -23.94
CA SER A 547 -12.23 -14.94 -23.96
C SER A 547 -13.20 -14.41 -25.04
N ASP A 548 -13.29 -15.10 -26.18
CA ASP A 548 -14.16 -14.76 -27.31
C ASP A 548 -15.63 -15.22 -27.14
N GLY A 549 -15.98 -15.89 -26.03
CA GLY A 549 -17.33 -16.41 -25.85
C GLY A 549 -17.58 -17.79 -26.47
N ASN A 550 -16.57 -18.48 -26.97
CA ASN A 550 -16.69 -19.82 -27.55
C ASN A 550 -16.62 -20.93 -26.48
N PRO A 551 -17.44 -21.98 -26.61
CA PRO A 551 -17.46 -23.06 -25.63
C PRO A 551 -16.24 -24.00 -25.75
N LEU A 552 -15.43 -24.06 -24.71
CA LEU A 552 -14.40 -25.08 -24.49
C LEU A 552 -14.96 -26.27 -23.70
N SER A 553 -14.39 -27.47 -23.86
CA SER A 553 -14.86 -28.67 -23.16
C SER A 553 -13.73 -29.61 -22.77
N LEU A 554 -13.55 -29.82 -21.46
CA LEU A 554 -12.62 -30.80 -20.89
C LEU A 554 -13.39 -32.03 -20.44
N THR A 555 -13.07 -33.21 -20.98
CA THR A 555 -13.71 -34.47 -20.57
C THR A 555 -12.69 -35.40 -19.94
N VAL A 556 -12.82 -35.68 -18.64
CA VAL A 556 -11.84 -36.43 -17.87
C VAL A 556 -12.52 -37.38 -16.88
N ALA A 557 -11.92 -38.54 -16.62
CA ALA A 557 -12.41 -39.53 -15.67
C ALA A 557 -11.51 -39.60 -14.43
N GLY A 558 -12.11 -39.73 -13.23
CA GLY A 558 -11.36 -39.92 -11.98
C GLY A 558 -11.07 -38.64 -11.19
N VAL A 559 -11.64 -37.50 -11.57
CA VAL A 559 -11.60 -36.26 -10.78
C VAL A 559 -12.47 -36.41 -9.52
N ASN A 560 -12.01 -35.86 -8.39
CA ASN A 560 -12.74 -35.81 -7.15
C ASN A 560 -13.89 -34.79 -7.26
N LEU A 561 -15.12 -35.28 -7.15
CA LEU A 561 -16.34 -34.47 -7.25
C LEU A 561 -17.08 -34.42 -5.92
N ASP A 562 -17.81 -33.33 -5.70
CA ASP A 562 -18.76 -33.26 -4.61
C ASP A 562 -19.96 -34.16 -4.91
N ALA A 563 -20.25 -35.09 -4.00
CA ALA A 563 -21.34 -36.05 -4.16
C ALA A 563 -22.74 -35.42 -4.24
N THR A 564 -22.88 -34.15 -3.86
CA THR A 564 -24.14 -33.40 -3.78
C THR A 564 -24.36 -32.54 -5.02
N SER A 565 -23.34 -31.80 -5.46
CA SER A 565 -23.45 -30.88 -6.60
C SER A 565 -22.97 -31.47 -7.93
N GLY A 566 -22.11 -32.50 -7.90
CA GLY A 566 -21.45 -33.03 -9.09
C GLY A 566 -20.35 -32.11 -9.65
N ALA A 567 -20.04 -31.01 -8.97
CA ALA A 567 -18.93 -30.11 -9.30
C ALA A 567 -17.61 -30.64 -8.72
N ILE A 568 -16.49 -30.05 -9.15
CA ILE A 568 -15.15 -30.35 -8.62
C ILE A 568 -15.13 -30.09 -7.11
N ALA A 569 -14.62 -31.04 -6.35
CA ALA A 569 -14.46 -30.91 -4.90
C ALA A 569 -13.13 -30.21 -4.56
N TRP A 570 -13.03 -28.92 -4.91
CA TRP A 570 -11.87 -28.10 -4.56
C TRP A 570 -11.55 -28.19 -3.06
N ASN A 571 -10.25 -28.16 -2.74
CA ASN A 571 -9.80 -27.95 -1.39
C ASN A 571 -9.87 -26.44 -1.10
N GLY A 572 -10.96 -26.01 -0.47
CA GLY A 572 -11.22 -24.60 -0.17
C GLY A 572 -10.12 -23.92 0.66
N ASP A 573 -9.38 -24.65 1.49
CA ASP A 573 -8.25 -24.06 2.21
C ASP A 573 -7.05 -23.81 1.29
N TYR A 574 -6.82 -24.68 0.29
CA TYR A 574 -5.69 -24.52 -0.63
C TYR A 574 -5.90 -23.35 -1.58
N VAL A 575 -7.08 -23.30 -2.20
CA VAL A 575 -7.40 -22.21 -3.15
C VAL A 575 -7.55 -20.86 -2.45
N PHE A 576 -7.99 -20.82 -1.19
CA PHE A 576 -7.98 -19.58 -0.38
C PHE A 576 -6.55 -19.08 -0.14
N GLN A 577 -5.63 -19.97 0.26
CA GLN A 577 -4.24 -19.57 0.49
C GLN A 577 -3.51 -19.23 -0.81
N ALA A 578 -3.89 -19.86 -1.93
CA ALA A 578 -3.38 -19.51 -3.26
C ALA A 578 -3.79 -18.10 -3.66
N GLY A 579 -5.09 -17.76 -3.57
CA GLY A 579 -5.57 -16.39 -3.84
C GLY A 579 -4.92 -15.38 -2.88
N ARG A 580 -4.85 -15.70 -1.58
CA ARG A 580 -4.17 -14.86 -0.59
C ARG A 580 -2.70 -14.61 -0.92
N LEU A 581 -1.97 -15.62 -1.38
CA LEU A 581 -0.55 -15.50 -1.75
C LEU A 581 -0.35 -14.47 -2.87
N ILE A 582 -1.18 -14.53 -3.92
CA ILE A 582 -1.12 -13.61 -5.06
C ILE A 582 -1.48 -12.19 -4.60
N THR A 583 -2.64 -12.02 -3.95
CA THR A 583 -3.11 -10.70 -3.49
C THR A 583 -2.17 -10.06 -2.46
N GLU A 584 -1.54 -10.84 -1.57
CA GLU A 584 -0.52 -10.31 -0.65
C GLU A 584 0.72 -9.82 -1.39
N SER A 585 1.13 -10.49 -2.46
CA SER A 585 2.29 -10.09 -3.26
C SER A 585 1.99 -8.82 -4.07
N GLU A 586 0.85 -8.73 -4.75
CA GLU A 586 0.40 -7.51 -5.44
C GLU A 586 0.32 -6.33 -4.47
N TYR A 587 -0.22 -6.55 -3.26
CA TYR A 587 -0.24 -5.50 -2.26
C TYR A 587 1.14 -5.04 -1.82
N ASN A 588 2.11 -5.95 -1.65
CA ASN A 588 3.47 -5.56 -1.27
C ASN A 588 4.11 -4.68 -2.35
N HIS A 589 3.93 -5.06 -3.60
CA HIS A 589 4.37 -4.28 -4.75
C HIS A 589 3.71 -2.90 -4.77
N ILE A 590 2.38 -2.80 -4.75
CA ILE A 590 1.65 -1.52 -4.73
C ILE A 590 2.01 -0.65 -3.52
N ALA A 591 2.06 -1.25 -2.32
CA ALA A 591 2.29 -0.50 -1.09
C ALA A 591 3.70 0.10 -1.02
N ILE A 592 4.72 -0.65 -1.46
CA ILE A 592 6.10 -0.15 -1.43
C ILE A 592 6.44 0.62 -2.70
N ASN A 593 6.23 0.00 -3.87
CA ASN A 593 6.67 0.51 -5.15
C ASN A 593 5.86 1.73 -5.61
N ASP A 594 4.54 1.71 -5.46
CA ASP A 594 3.72 2.81 -5.96
C ASP A 594 3.51 3.85 -4.86
N TYR A 595 3.07 3.41 -3.68
CA TYR A 595 2.71 4.32 -2.60
C TYR A 595 3.94 4.88 -1.85
N VAL A 596 4.79 4.03 -1.25
CA VAL A 596 5.93 4.52 -0.44
C VAL A 596 6.96 5.26 -1.29
N ARG A 597 7.29 4.79 -2.51
CA ARG A 597 8.25 5.51 -3.38
C ARG A 597 7.74 6.88 -3.81
N SER A 598 6.44 7.06 -4.00
CA SER A 598 5.87 8.40 -4.30
C SER A 598 6.13 9.43 -3.18
N LEU A 599 6.25 8.96 -1.93
CA LEU A 599 6.57 9.78 -0.76
C LEU A 599 8.08 9.86 -0.49
N ALA A 600 8.81 8.79 -0.80
CA ALA A 600 10.24 8.63 -0.54
C ALA A 600 10.98 8.16 -1.79
N VAL A 601 11.14 9.06 -2.76
CA VAL A 601 11.73 8.77 -4.08
C VAL A 601 13.14 8.17 -4.00
N LEU A 602 13.92 8.53 -2.97
CA LEU A 602 15.27 8.00 -2.75
C LEU A 602 15.30 6.63 -2.04
N LEU A 603 14.19 5.91 -2.00
CA LEU A 603 14.12 4.58 -1.39
C LEU A 603 15.06 3.63 -2.17
N PRO A 604 16.08 3.03 -1.52
CA PRO A 604 16.98 2.09 -2.18
C PRO A 604 16.22 0.87 -2.69
N GLU A 605 16.70 0.29 -3.79
CA GLU A 605 16.21 -1.00 -4.26
C GLU A 605 16.45 -2.12 -3.25
N PHE A 606 15.58 -3.13 -3.29
CA PHE A 606 15.69 -4.32 -2.47
C PHE A 606 16.86 -5.17 -2.97
N VAL A 607 17.77 -5.53 -2.06
CA VAL A 607 18.93 -6.37 -2.40
C VAL A 607 18.73 -7.80 -1.92
N SER A 608 18.40 -7.97 -0.64
CA SER A 608 18.23 -9.29 -0.04
C SER A 608 17.59 -9.19 1.34
N TYR A 609 16.83 -10.20 1.71
CA TYR A 609 16.32 -10.35 3.07
C TYR A 609 17.45 -10.55 4.10
N SER A 610 17.34 -9.89 5.24
CA SER A 610 18.28 -9.94 6.35
C SER A 610 17.60 -10.20 7.70
N THR A 611 18.04 -11.25 8.39
CA THR A 611 17.58 -11.60 9.74
C THR A 611 18.00 -10.60 10.82
N ASP A 612 18.97 -9.74 10.53
CA ASP A 612 19.49 -8.75 11.47
C ASP A 612 18.62 -7.48 11.53
N VAL A 613 17.72 -7.31 10.55
CA VAL A 613 16.80 -6.16 10.45
C VAL A 613 15.51 -6.46 11.20
N ARG A 614 15.03 -5.46 11.96
CA ARG A 614 13.74 -5.54 12.68
C ARG A 614 12.65 -4.82 11.87
N PRO A 615 11.62 -5.54 11.39
CA PRO A 615 10.54 -4.93 10.62
C PRO A 615 9.51 -4.18 11.48
N ASN A 616 9.63 -4.18 12.82
CA ASN A 616 8.68 -3.51 13.72
C ASN A 616 8.41 -2.06 13.30
N ILE A 617 7.14 -1.69 13.26
CA ILE A 617 6.67 -0.33 13.01
C ILE A 617 7.15 0.59 14.13
N SER A 618 7.65 1.79 13.78
CA SER A 618 8.09 2.76 14.78
C SER A 618 6.96 3.67 15.25
N LEU A 619 7.06 4.17 16.49
CA LEU A 619 6.12 5.16 17.02
C LEU A 619 6.18 6.48 16.26
N GLU A 620 7.38 6.94 15.89
CA GLU A 620 7.54 8.17 15.12
C GLU A 620 6.85 8.09 13.76
N PHE A 621 6.92 6.93 13.13
CA PHE A 621 6.26 6.69 11.86
C PHE A 621 4.73 6.60 11.99
N SER A 622 4.22 5.74 12.88
CA SER A 622 2.78 5.54 13.08
C SER A 622 2.06 6.78 13.66
N GLN A 623 2.67 7.43 14.66
CA GLN A 623 2.01 8.52 15.39
C GLN A 623 2.31 9.91 14.82
N ALA A 624 3.25 10.06 13.89
CA ALA A 624 3.47 11.31 13.15
C ALA A 624 3.23 11.12 11.64
N ILE A 625 4.04 10.32 10.94
CA ILE A 625 4.03 10.36 9.48
C ILE A 625 2.75 9.86 8.84
N PHE A 626 2.24 8.70 9.24
CA PHE A 626 1.01 8.16 8.64
C PHE A 626 -0.22 9.02 8.83
N ARG A 627 -0.13 9.99 9.74
CA ARG A 627 -1.18 10.97 9.99
C ARG A 627 -1.10 12.17 9.05
N LEU A 628 -0.25 12.14 8.03
CA LEU A 628 -0.16 13.17 6.99
C LEU A 628 -1.43 13.22 6.13
N GLY A 629 -2.14 12.09 5.95
CA GLY A 629 -3.38 12.07 5.18
C GLY A 629 -4.46 13.00 5.73
N HIS A 630 -4.39 13.35 7.03
CA HIS A 630 -5.32 14.29 7.66
C HIS A 630 -5.23 15.72 7.13
N SER A 631 -4.08 16.16 6.59
CA SER A 631 -3.97 17.47 5.93
C SER A 631 -4.40 17.41 4.45
N MET A 632 -4.33 16.23 3.84
CA MET A 632 -4.67 16.02 2.43
C MET A 632 -6.17 15.91 2.16
N LEU A 633 -6.99 15.53 3.14
CA LEU A 633 -8.45 15.45 2.96
C LEU A 633 -9.08 16.81 2.66
N THR A 634 -9.96 16.85 1.67
CA THR A 634 -10.73 18.05 1.30
C THR A 634 -12.07 18.16 2.05
N GLU A 635 -12.70 19.35 1.99
CA GLU A 635 -13.98 19.60 2.69
C GLU A 635 -15.16 18.81 2.08
N GLN A 636 -15.05 18.37 0.83
CA GLN A 636 -16.10 17.65 0.11
C GLN A 636 -15.51 16.48 -0.67
N LEU A 637 -16.24 15.37 -0.73
CA LEU A 637 -15.91 14.22 -1.55
C LEU A 637 -16.68 14.23 -2.87
N GLN A 638 -16.02 13.92 -3.97
CA GLN A 638 -16.64 13.67 -5.26
C GLN A 638 -17.10 12.21 -5.36
N ILE A 639 -18.34 12.01 -5.81
CA ILE A 639 -18.89 10.68 -6.06
C ILE A 639 -19.50 10.65 -7.46
N ALA A 640 -19.11 9.68 -8.27
CA ALA A 640 -19.66 9.51 -9.62
C ALA A 640 -21.15 9.15 -9.57
N GLN A 641 -21.91 9.63 -10.54
CA GLN A 641 -23.36 9.49 -10.62
C GLN A 641 -23.75 8.64 -11.83
N PRO A 642 -24.82 7.82 -11.77
CA PRO A 642 -25.29 7.09 -12.93
C PRO A 642 -25.63 8.02 -14.10
N TYR A 643 -25.17 7.66 -15.30
CA TYR A 643 -25.43 8.41 -16.52
C TYR A 643 -26.80 8.03 -17.08
N VAL A 644 -27.69 9.02 -17.22
CA VAL A 644 -29.07 8.81 -17.68
C VAL A 644 -29.31 9.53 -19.00
N TYR A 645 -29.58 8.78 -20.06
CA TYR A 645 -29.97 9.32 -21.37
C TYR A 645 -31.31 8.76 -21.84
N THR A 646 -31.93 9.40 -22.83
CA THR A 646 -33.21 8.97 -23.39
C THR A 646 -33.15 8.97 -24.91
N ASP A 647 -33.44 7.82 -25.51
CA ASP A 647 -33.48 7.63 -26.96
C ASP A 647 -34.87 7.19 -27.43
N GLU A 648 -34.99 6.74 -28.70
CA GLU A 648 -36.27 6.27 -29.26
C GLU A 648 -36.80 4.98 -28.60
N SER A 649 -35.96 4.25 -27.86
CA SER A 649 -36.28 2.98 -27.20
C SER A 649 -36.62 3.12 -25.71
N GLY A 650 -36.23 4.22 -25.07
CA GLY A 650 -36.60 4.53 -23.68
C GLY A 650 -35.59 5.41 -22.96
N THR A 651 -35.74 5.51 -21.63
CA THR A 651 -34.73 6.08 -20.75
C THR A 651 -33.82 4.94 -20.30
N HIS A 652 -32.52 5.11 -20.48
CA HIS A 652 -31.48 4.16 -20.07
C HIS A 652 -30.65 4.78 -18.95
N THR A 653 -30.16 3.93 -18.05
CA THR A 653 -29.26 4.31 -16.96
C THR A 653 -28.06 3.39 -17.06
N ILE A 654 -26.88 3.99 -17.22
CA ILE A 654 -25.59 3.31 -17.21
C ILE A 654 -24.90 3.70 -15.89
N ASN A 655 -24.54 2.71 -15.09
CA ASN A 655 -23.86 2.94 -13.82
C ASN A 655 -22.34 3.10 -14.04
N PRO A 656 -21.61 3.75 -13.10
CA PRO A 656 -20.15 3.74 -13.13
C PRO A 656 -19.61 2.31 -13.18
N GLY A 657 -18.67 2.05 -14.08
CA GLY A 657 -18.10 0.72 -14.34
C GLY A 657 -18.91 -0.15 -15.31
N GLU A 658 -19.98 0.36 -15.90
CA GLU A 658 -20.67 -0.31 -17.02
C GLU A 658 -20.19 0.24 -18.37
N PRO A 659 -20.10 -0.60 -19.43
CA PRO A 659 -19.65 -0.16 -20.76
C PRO A 659 -20.45 1.03 -21.31
N GLY A 660 -19.74 2.02 -21.85
CA GLY A 660 -20.35 3.26 -22.40
C GLY A 660 -20.78 4.27 -21.33
N TYR A 661 -20.32 4.14 -20.10
CA TYR A 661 -20.53 5.12 -19.04
C TYR A 661 -19.84 6.46 -19.38
N VAL A 662 -20.54 7.56 -19.11
CA VAL A 662 -19.98 8.92 -19.22
C VAL A 662 -19.93 9.52 -17.82
N GLU A 663 -18.74 9.94 -17.41
CA GLU A 663 -18.49 10.41 -16.06
C GLU A 663 -19.32 11.67 -15.73
N THR A 664 -20.03 11.60 -14.60
CA THR A 664 -20.71 12.76 -14.02
C THR A 664 -20.57 12.70 -12.51
N PHE A 665 -20.33 13.82 -11.84
CA PHE A 665 -19.99 13.84 -10.41
C PHE A 665 -20.96 14.67 -9.58
N ALA A 666 -21.12 14.28 -8.31
CA ALA A 666 -21.76 15.08 -7.28
C ALA A 666 -20.80 15.25 -6.09
N ASN A 667 -20.80 16.44 -5.50
CA ASN A 667 -20.04 16.71 -4.28
C ASN A 667 -20.91 16.40 -3.05
N VAL A 668 -20.32 15.68 -2.10
CA VAL A 668 -20.89 15.38 -0.78
C VAL A 668 -19.99 16.01 0.27
N ASP A 669 -20.56 16.63 1.31
CA ASP A 669 -19.73 17.18 2.39
C ASP A 669 -18.98 16.03 3.08
N LEU A 670 -17.69 16.21 3.36
CA LEU A 670 -16.85 15.16 3.94
C LEU A 670 -17.47 14.58 5.21
N PHE A 671 -18.10 15.43 6.02
CA PHE A 671 -18.87 15.04 7.20
C PHE A 671 -19.91 13.92 6.94
N ASP A 672 -20.68 14.03 5.85
CA ASP A 672 -21.76 13.08 5.53
C ASP A 672 -21.23 11.74 5.01
N ALA A 673 -19.95 11.71 4.60
CA ALA A 673 -19.23 10.53 4.14
C ALA A 673 -18.65 9.67 5.29
N PHE A 674 -18.57 10.20 6.51
CA PHE A 674 -18.09 9.46 7.69
C PHE A 674 -19.19 8.58 8.31
N LEU A 675 -18.82 7.37 8.74
CA LEU A 675 -19.69 6.38 9.40
C LEU A 675 -21.05 6.15 8.72
N ASN A 676 -21.06 6.14 7.38
CA ASN A 676 -22.30 6.09 6.60
C ASN A 676 -22.35 4.90 5.63
N PRO A 677 -22.52 3.65 6.13
CA PRO A 677 -22.58 2.47 5.29
C PRO A 677 -23.77 2.50 4.29
N GLY A 678 -24.84 3.21 4.63
CA GLY A 678 -25.99 3.37 3.72
C GLY A 678 -25.70 4.26 2.50
N MET A 679 -24.77 5.21 2.60
CA MET A 679 -24.29 5.97 1.45
C MET A 679 -23.44 5.09 0.53
N TYR A 680 -22.54 4.29 1.11
CA TYR A 680 -21.75 3.33 0.34
C TYR A 680 -22.66 2.34 -0.42
N GLU A 681 -23.68 1.78 0.24
CA GLU A 681 -24.68 0.90 -0.40
C GLU A 681 -25.41 1.60 -1.57
N ALA A 682 -25.73 2.89 -1.43
CA ALA A 682 -26.48 3.64 -2.44
C ALA A 682 -25.63 4.06 -3.65
N SER A 683 -24.34 4.35 -3.44
CA SER A 683 -23.43 4.81 -4.48
C SER A 683 -22.71 3.65 -5.18
N GLY A 684 -22.29 2.63 -4.43
CA GLY A 684 -21.47 1.52 -4.92
C GLY A 684 -19.96 1.84 -4.94
N GLY A 685 -19.13 0.79 -4.88
CA GLY A 685 -17.67 0.90 -4.85
C GLY A 685 -17.08 1.63 -6.05
N ALA A 686 -17.48 1.25 -7.28
CA ALA A 686 -16.99 1.87 -8.51
C ALA A 686 -17.25 3.38 -8.57
N ALA A 687 -18.43 3.83 -8.14
CA ALA A 687 -18.80 5.24 -8.17
C ALA A 687 -17.98 6.11 -7.23
N ILE A 688 -17.68 5.58 -6.04
CA ILE A 688 -16.86 6.25 -5.04
C ILE A 688 -15.40 6.24 -5.51
N THR A 689 -14.86 5.08 -5.88
CA THR A 689 -13.49 4.95 -6.38
C THR A 689 -13.21 5.90 -7.55
N LEU A 690 -14.11 5.98 -8.53
CA LEU A 690 -13.95 6.88 -9.66
C LEU A 690 -13.91 8.36 -9.22
N GLY A 691 -14.78 8.75 -8.28
CA GLY A 691 -14.76 10.11 -7.73
C GLY A 691 -13.44 10.44 -7.03
N LEU A 692 -12.88 9.48 -6.27
CA LEU A 692 -11.60 9.64 -5.58
C LEU A 692 -10.41 9.75 -6.54
N LEU A 693 -10.42 8.98 -7.64
CA LEU A 693 -9.37 9.02 -8.66
C LEU A 693 -9.32 10.36 -9.40
N ARG A 694 -10.48 10.99 -9.64
CA ARG A 694 -10.56 12.28 -10.35
C ARG A 694 -10.37 13.50 -9.46
N GLN A 695 -10.62 13.37 -8.16
CA GLN A 695 -10.53 14.48 -7.24
C GLN A 695 -9.09 14.68 -6.76
N GLN A 696 -8.54 15.88 -6.99
CA GLN A 696 -7.27 16.29 -6.41
C GLN A 696 -7.37 16.45 -4.88
N ALA A 697 -6.39 15.93 -4.15
CA ALA A 697 -6.27 16.09 -2.70
C ALA A 697 -5.64 17.44 -2.32
N ASN A 698 -5.80 17.85 -1.06
CA ASN A 698 -5.00 18.93 -0.49
C ASN A 698 -3.52 18.52 -0.41
N GLN A 699 -2.67 19.54 -0.39
CA GLN A 699 -1.23 19.41 -0.24
C GLN A 699 -0.84 18.86 1.14
N ILE A 700 0.30 18.17 1.22
CA ILE A 700 0.92 17.78 2.49
C ILE A 700 1.52 19.04 3.14
N ASP A 701 0.73 19.67 4.01
CA ASP A 701 1.12 20.83 4.79
C ASP A 701 0.49 20.82 6.20
N GLU A 702 0.69 21.90 6.96
CA GLU A 702 0.17 22.04 8.32
C GLU A 702 -1.34 22.30 8.43
N PHE A 703 -2.05 22.53 7.32
CA PHE A 703 -3.47 22.92 7.33
C PHE A 703 -4.40 21.70 7.28
N VAL A 704 -5.54 21.82 7.96
CA VAL A 704 -6.57 20.77 8.07
C VAL A 704 -7.94 21.39 7.84
N THR A 705 -8.76 20.69 7.06
CA THR A 705 -10.09 21.17 6.67
C THR A 705 -11.04 21.32 7.88
N PRO A 706 -11.98 22.27 7.87
CA PRO A 706 -12.91 22.50 8.98
C PRO A 706 -13.73 21.26 9.35
N ALA A 707 -14.11 20.41 8.40
CA ALA A 707 -14.81 19.16 8.68
C ALA A 707 -14.07 18.28 9.70
N LEU A 708 -12.73 18.21 9.66
CA LEU A 708 -11.92 17.41 10.58
C LEU A 708 -11.50 18.18 11.84
N GLN A 709 -11.41 19.50 11.75
CA GLN A 709 -10.97 20.35 12.85
C GLN A 709 -12.12 20.78 13.80
N GLN A 710 -13.35 20.83 13.29
CA GLN A 710 -14.50 21.38 14.02
C GLN A 710 -15.65 20.38 14.20
N THR A 711 -15.84 19.42 13.29
CA THR A 711 -17.01 18.54 13.32
C THR A 711 -16.66 17.11 12.92
N LEU A 712 -15.78 16.45 13.67
CA LEU A 712 -15.49 15.03 13.42
C LEU A 712 -16.66 14.13 13.87
N VAL A 713 -17.25 13.38 12.93
CA VAL A 713 -18.22 12.28 13.20
C VAL A 713 -19.47 12.75 13.99
N GLY A 714 -19.98 13.94 13.67
CA GLY A 714 -21.16 14.50 14.36
C GLY A 714 -20.93 14.98 15.79
N ALA A 715 -19.69 14.94 16.26
CA ALA A 715 -19.28 15.50 17.55
C ALA A 715 -18.41 16.75 17.34
N PRO A 716 -18.47 17.73 18.26
CA PRO A 716 -17.56 18.88 18.26
C PRO A 716 -16.16 18.42 18.70
N LEU A 717 -15.40 17.90 17.74
CA LEU A 717 -14.09 17.29 17.93
C LEU A 717 -13.09 17.83 16.90
N ASP A 718 -11.82 17.89 17.30
CA ASP A 718 -10.69 18.38 16.51
C ASP A 718 -9.65 17.27 16.33
N LEU A 719 -9.57 16.70 15.13
CA LEU A 719 -8.67 15.60 14.82
C LEU A 719 -7.20 15.99 14.95
N ALA A 720 -6.82 17.20 14.50
CA ALA A 720 -5.45 17.69 14.59
C ALA A 720 -5.01 17.83 16.06
N ALA A 721 -5.93 18.23 16.96
CA ALA A 721 -5.63 18.37 18.38
C ALA A 721 -5.46 17.00 19.04
N LEU A 722 -6.23 16.01 18.60
CA LEU A 722 -6.08 14.62 19.03
C LEU A 722 -4.74 14.01 18.56
N ASN A 723 -4.24 14.38 17.37
CA ASN A 723 -2.93 13.93 16.88
C ASN A 723 -1.79 14.47 17.76
N ILE A 724 -1.78 15.77 18.04
CA ILE A 724 -0.79 16.39 18.93
C ILE A 724 -0.87 15.78 20.34
N ALA A 725 -2.07 15.65 20.89
CA ALA A 725 -2.27 15.05 22.21
C ALA A 725 -1.83 13.58 22.27
N ARG A 726 -2.05 12.80 21.20
CA ARG A 726 -1.58 11.41 21.09
C ARG A 726 -0.06 11.33 21.03
N GLY A 727 0.59 12.16 20.23
CA GLY A 727 2.06 12.20 20.15
C GLY A 727 2.70 12.46 21.53
N ARG A 728 2.15 13.40 22.30
CA ARG A 728 2.58 13.67 23.68
C ARG A 728 2.24 12.54 24.66
N ASP A 729 1.11 11.85 24.46
CA ASP A 729 0.70 10.73 25.31
C ASP A 729 1.66 9.54 25.19
N VAL A 730 2.07 9.19 23.98
CA VAL A 730 3.03 8.10 23.73
C VAL A 730 4.47 8.52 24.02
N GLY A 731 4.74 9.82 24.07
CA GLY A 731 6.07 10.37 24.35
C GLY A 731 6.95 10.49 23.12
N LEU A 732 6.39 10.91 21.97
CA LEU A 732 7.19 11.27 20.81
C LEU A 732 8.20 12.39 21.15
N PRO A 733 9.40 12.39 20.54
CA PRO A 733 10.30 13.52 20.63
C PRO A 733 9.68 14.76 19.96
N THR A 734 10.13 15.95 20.32
CA THR A 734 9.84 17.14 19.53
C THR A 734 10.56 17.08 18.19
N LEU A 735 10.14 17.91 17.22
CA LEU A 735 10.77 17.97 15.90
C LEU A 735 12.29 18.14 16.01
N ASN A 736 12.72 19.07 16.86
CA ASN A 736 14.13 19.44 16.96
C ASN A 736 14.96 18.43 17.78
N GLU A 737 14.34 17.76 18.75
CA GLU A 737 14.97 16.67 19.50
C GLU A 737 15.29 15.49 18.58
N LEU A 738 14.37 15.09 17.70
CA LEU A 738 14.61 14.02 16.74
C LEU A 738 15.76 14.39 15.79
N ARG A 739 15.71 15.60 15.21
CA ARG A 739 16.76 16.12 14.32
C ARG A 739 18.13 16.09 15.00
N GLN A 740 18.21 16.51 16.26
CA GLN A 740 19.44 16.45 17.05
C GLN A 740 19.97 15.02 17.19
N GLN A 741 19.12 14.05 17.55
CA GLN A 741 19.55 12.66 17.75
C GLN A 741 20.10 12.04 16.46
N VAL A 742 19.48 12.34 15.32
CA VAL A 742 19.99 11.90 14.01
C VAL A 742 21.32 12.58 13.68
N TYR A 743 21.41 13.90 13.88
CA TYR A 743 22.62 14.69 13.60
C TYR A 743 23.83 14.21 14.43
N GLU A 744 23.62 13.84 15.69
CA GLU A 744 24.64 13.33 16.60
C GLU A 744 25.01 11.86 16.32
N GLY A 745 24.37 11.22 15.34
CA GLY A 745 24.61 9.82 14.98
C GLY A 745 24.10 8.83 16.03
N GLN A 746 23.16 9.26 16.89
CA GLN A 746 22.58 8.40 17.91
C GLN A 746 21.62 7.36 17.31
N LEU A 747 21.06 7.64 16.12
CA LEU A 747 20.04 6.81 15.44
C LEU A 747 20.56 6.11 14.18
N ALA A 748 21.86 5.80 14.10
CA ALA A 748 22.48 5.29 12.86
C ALA A 748 21.99 3.89 12.47
N PHE A 749 20.98 3.81 11.60
CA PHE A 749 20.53 2.57 10.94
C PHE A 749 21.32 2.25 9.66
N ASN A 750 22.07 3.23 9.10
CA ASN A 750 22.97 2.99 7.97
C ASN A 750 24.26 3.83 8.10
N ALA A 751 25.43 3.18 8.01
CA ALA A 751 26.74 3.82 8.20
C ALA A 751 27.13 4.78 7.05
N SER A 752 26.31 4.89 6.00
CA SER A 752 26.53 5.71 4.81
C SER A 752 25.88 7.10 4.86
N ASN A 753 24.84 7.31 5.69
CA ASN A 753 24.18 8.62 5.79
C ASN A 753 24.81 9.48 6.87
N SER A 754 25.66 10.44 6.46
CA SER A 754 26.07 11.53 7.33
C SER A 754 24.84 12.36 7.71
N GLY A 755 24.41 12.31 8.98
CA GLY A 755 23.28 13.06 9.54
C GLY A 755 23.39 14.60 9.45
N ALA A 756 24.35 15.13 8.71
CA ALA A 756 24.57 16.55 8.48
C ALA A 756 23.37 17.25 7.80
N ALA A 757 22.54 16.51 7.03
CA ALA A 757 21.34 17.04 6.38
C ALA A 757 20.19 17.35 7.37
N LEU A 758 20.21 16.74 8.56
CA LEU A 758 19.18 16.90 9.60
C LEU A 758 19.68 17.69 10.81
N ALA A 759 20.49 18.73 10.58
CA ALA A 759 20.90 19.61 11.66
C ALA A 759 19.68 20.18 12.40
N PRO A 760 19.70 20.22 13.75
CA PRO A 760 18.62 20.84 14.50
C PRO A 760 18.52 22.32 14.15
N TYR A 761 17.30 22.83 14.09
CA TYR A 761 17.04 24.25 13.95
C TYR A 761 17.63 24.99 15.15
N THR A 762 18.23 26.13 14.84
CA THR A 762 19.03 26.89 15.80
C THR A 762 18.32 28.14 16.32
N SER A 763 17.30 28.61 15.60
CA SER A 763 16.57 29.83 15.89
C SER A 763 15.19 29.85 15.20
N TRP A 764 14.32 30.78 15.58
CA TRP A 764 13.03 30.99 14.91
C TRP A 764 13.20 31.42 13.44
N GLN A 765 14.24 32.21 13.14
CA GLN A 765 14.58 32.60 11.77
C GLN A 765 15.02 31.40 10.93
N ASP A 766 15.84 30.52 11.50
CA ASP A 766 16.32 29.31 10.85
C ASP A 766 15.16 28.35 10.55
N PHE A 767 14.28 28.10 11.53
CA PHE A 767 13.06 27.32 11.32
C PHE A 767 12.16 27.95 10.24
N GLY A 768 11.92 29.27 10.31
CA GLY A 768 11.10 30.00 9.35
C GLY A 768 11.61 29.94 7.90
N ALA A 769 12.93 29.84 7.69
CA ALA A 769 13.52 29.68 6.36
C ALA A 769 13.32 28.27 5.76
N HIS A 770 12.89 27.31 6.59
CA HIS A 770 12.65 25.93 6.21
C HIS A 770 11.17 25.55 6.23
N LEU A 771 10.26 26.50 6.48
CA LEU A 771 8.82 26.30 6.33
C LEU A 771 8.41 26.27 4.86
N ARG A 772 7.44 25.42 4.52
CA ARG A 772 6.76 25.45 3.21
C ARG A 772 6.06 26.79 3.01
N THR A 773 5.18 27.15 3.95
CA THR A 773 4.45 28.43 3.95
C THR A 773 5.12 29.37 4.95
N SER A 774 5.92 30.32 4.45
CA SER A 774 6.68 31.26 5.28
C SER A 774 5.80 32.12 6.20
N GLU A 775 4.57 32.39 5.77
CA GLU A 775 3.54 33.13 6.47
C GLU A 775 3.08 32.41 7.75
N SER A 776 3.24 31.09 7.83
CA SER A 776 2.89 30.31 9.02
C SER A 776 3.84 30.51 10.19
N LEU A 777 5.02 31.12 9.98
CA LEU A 777 5.98 31.40 11.06
C LEU A 777 5.33 32.19 12.20
N VAL A 778 4.44 33.14 11.88
CA VAL A 778 3.71 33.93 12.89
C VAL A 778 2.82 33.04 13.76
N ASN A 779 2.20 32.02 13.18
CA ASN A 779 1.32 31.08 13.89
C ASN A 779 2.13 30.15 14.80
N PHE A 780 3.30 29.67 14.34
CA PHE A 780 4.20 28.86 15.16
C PHE A 780 4.75 29.64 16.36
N ILE A 781 5.18 30.89 16.16
CA ILE A 781 5.59 31.78 17.26
C ILE A 781 4.40 32.04 18.19
N ALA A 782 3.23 32.36 17.64
CA ALA A 782 2.00 32.56 18.40
C ALA A 782 1.60 31.34 19.23
N ALA A 783 1.97 30.12 18.83
CA ALA A 783 1.64 28.88 19.53
C ALA A 783 2.72 28.40 20.54
N TYR A 784 4.01 28.48 20.18
CA TYR A 784 5.10 27.85 20.95
C TYR A 784 6.11 28.80 21.58
N ALA A 785 6.13 30.10 21.22
CA ALA A 785 7.06 31.05 21.85
C ALA A 785 6.96 31.01 23.38
N ARG A 786 8.10 30.93 24.08
CA ARG A 786 8.14 30.88 25.55
C ARG A 786 7.97 32.26 26.17
N ASP A 787 8.38 33.33 25.49
CA ASP A 787 8.10 34.73 25.85
C ASP A 787 8.41 35.01 27.34
N THR A 788 9.68 34.78 27.70
CA THR A 788 10.15 34.57 29.09
C THR A 788 10.27 35.84 29.96
N GLY A 789 9.72 36.96 29.49
CA GLY A 789 9.64 38.24 30.21
C GLY A 789 10.93 39.09 30.15
N GLY A 790 10.82 40.39 30.45
CA GLY A 790 11.96 41.33 30.44
C GLY A 790 12.06 42.16 29.16
N ALA A 791 13.21 42.16 28.48
CA ALA A 791 13.37 42.81 27.17
C ALA A 791 12.75 42.00 26.02
N HIS A 792 12.32 40.78 26.31
CA HIS A 792 11.73 39.81 25.38
C HIS A 792 10.26 39.52 25.71
N ASP A 793 9.58 40.43 26.42
CA ASP A 793 8.15 40.35 26.72
C ASP A 793 7.36 40.99 25.57
N TRP A 794 6.82 40.15 24.69
CA TRP A 794 6.07 40.57 23.51
C TRP A 794 4.54 40.50 23.73
N GLY A 795 4.11 40.15 24.95
CA GLY A 795 2.70 40.03 25.31
C GLY A 795 2.00 38.80 24.70
N ILE A 796 2.76 37.84 24.14
CA ILE A 796 2.22 36.64 23.51
C ILE A 796 1.60 35.75 24.58
N ASN A 797 2.32 35.51 25.68
CA ASN A 797 1.81 34.72 26.81
C ASN A 797 0.60 35.39 27.49
N GLU A 798 0.59 36.72 27.58
CA GLU A 798 -0.55 37.47 28.13
C GLU A 798 -1.79 37.31 27.24
N ALA A 799 -1.62 37.37 25.92
CA ALA A 799 -2.70 37.16 24.95
C ALA A 799 -3.25 35.72 25.00
N ARG A 800 -2.38 34.70 25.10
CA ARG A 800 -2.81 33.29 25.28
C ARG A 800 -3.64 33.13 26.55
N ALA A 801 -3.17 33.66 27.67
CA ALA A 801 -3.90 33.61 28.94
C ALA A 801 -5.26 34.34 28.85
N ALA A 802 -5.33 35.46 28.11
CA ALA A 802 -6.59 36.18 27.89
C ALA A 802 -7.57 35.38 27.03
N TYR A 803 -7.10 34.67 26.00
CA TYR A 803 -7.89 33.77 25.17
C TYR A 803 -8.43 32.59 25.99
N GLU A 804 -7.60 31.92 26.78
CA GLU A 804 -8.03 30.83 27.67
C GLU A 804 -9.08 31.30 28.69
N ALA A 805 -8.98 32.55 29.14
CA ALA A 805 -9.95 33.16 30.05
C ALA A 805 -11.25 33.64 29.36
N GLY A 806 -11.37 33.54 28.03
CA GLY A 806 -12.53 34.02 27.28
C GLY A 806 -12.62 35.54 27.17
N THR A 807 -11.52 36.26 27.43
CA THR A 807 -11.44 37.73 27.41
C THR A 807 -10.65 38.29 26.23
N GLY A 808 -9.93 37.44 25.51
CA GLY A 808 -9.20 37.73 24.28
C GLY A 808 -9.57 36.77 23.15
N THR A 809 -8.97 37.00 21.99
CA THR A 809 -9.22 36.27 20.74
C THR A 809 -7.92 35.70 20.16
N LEU A 810 -8.01 34.74 19.24
CA LEU A 810 -6.84 34.22 18.51
C LEU A 810 -6.14 35.31 17.68
N ALA A 811 -6.91 36.27 17.17
CA ALA A 811 -6.38 37.43 16.46
C ALA A 811 -5.49 38.31 17.35
N ASP A 812 -5.79 38.43 18.65
CA ASP A 812 -4.94 39.18 19.60
C ASP A 812 -3.57 38.50 19.78
N ILE A 813 -3.55 37.16 19.84
CA ILE A 813 -2.31 36.38 19.95
C ILE A 813 -1.46 36.52 18.69
N ARG A 814 -2.08 36.35 17.50
CA ARG A 814 -1.40 36.55 16.22
C ARG A 814 -0.88 37.98 16.06
N ALA A 815 -1.64 38.98 16.50
CA ALA A 815 -1.20 40.38 16.46
C ALA A 815 0.05 40.63 17.31
N ALA A 816 0.15 40.01 18.50
CA ALA A 816 1.34 40.08 19.34
C ALA A 816 2.56 39.43 18.66
N ALA A 817 2.40 38.24 18.08
CA ALA A 817 3.47 37.57 17.33
C ALA A 817 3.85 38.33 16.04
N GLN A 818 2.88 38.91 15.33
CA GLN A 818 3.11 39.71 14.13
C GLN A 818 3.87 41.00 14.46
N HIS A 819 3.58 41.63 15.60
CA HIS A 819 4.31 42.79 16.07
C HIS A 819 5.80 42.50 16.26
N LEU A 820 6.16 41.32 16.81
CA LEU A 820 7.54 40.85 16.89
C LEU A 820 8.19 40.72 15.50
N LEU A 821 7.51 40.09 14.53
CA LEU A 821 8.02 39.95 13.16
C LEU A 821 8.19 41.31 12.46
N ASN A 822 7.26 42.23 12.67
CA ASN A 822 7.34 43.58 12.11
C ASN A 822 8.51 44.37 12.71
N ALA A 823 8.71 44.25 14.03
CA ALA A 823 9.85 44.83 14.73
C ALA A 823 11.19 44.27 14.20
N PHE A 824 11.25 42.97 13.94
CA PHE A 824 12.41 42.32 13.33
C PHE A 824 12.67 42.80 11.90
N ASN A 825 11.64 42.85 11.05
CA ASN A 825 11.77 43.32 9.66
C ASN A 825 11.91 44.85 9.55
N ASN A 826 11.86 45.57 10.68
CA ASN A 826 11.90 47.02 10.75
C ASN A 826 10.83 47.69 9.86
N VAL A 827 9.61 47.18 9.94
CA VAL A 827 8.41 47.67 9.24
C VAL A 827 7.34 48.09 10.26
N PRO A 828 6.43 49.03 9.93
CA PRO A 828 5.36 49.42 10.83
C PRO A 828 4.24 48.36 10.87
N ASP A 829 3.53 48.25 12.00
CA ASP A 829 2.44 47.26 12.18
C ASP A 829 1.24 47.46 11.27
N TYR A 830 1.09 48.66 10.72
CA TYR A 830 0.03 49.01 9.78
C TYR A 830 0.54 50.07 8.80
N GLU A 831 -0.11 50.14 7.64
CA GLU A 831 0.28 51.06 6.58
C GLU A 831 0.27 52.52 7.06
N GLY A 832 1.43 53.20 6.98
CA GLY A 832 1.60 54.58 7.45
C GLY A 832 1.83 54.75 8.96
N GLY A 833 1.99 53.66 9.72
CA GLY A 833 2.36 53.67 11.13
C GLY A 833 3.83 54.08 11.39
N PRO A 834 4.20 54.32 12.67
CA PRO A 834 5.59 54.57 13.05
C PRO A 834 6.43 53.29 12.92
N LEU A 835 7.70 53.45 12.52
CA LEU A 835 8.68 52.36 12.58
C LEU A 835 8.98 51.97 14.05
N PRO A 836 9.34 50.71 14.30
CA PRO A 836 9.81 50.25 15.61
C PRO A 836 11.03 51.05 16.06
N SER A 837 11.21 51.21 17.37
CA SER A 837 12.41 51.85 17.91
C SER A 837 13.63 50.94 17.71
N ALA A 838 14.84 51.52 17.70
CA ALA A 838 16.07 50.75 17.54
C ALA A 838 16.26 49.69 18.65
N ALA A 839 15.75 49.95 19.86
CA ALA A 839 15.82 49.00 20.97
C ALA A 839 14.80 47.85 20.81
N GLU A 840 13.61 48.13 20.29
CA GLU A 840 12.61 47.09 19.97
C GLU A 840 13.09 46.20 18.82
N HIS A 841 13.68 46.79 17.77
CA HIS A 841 14.29 46.02 16.68
C HIS A 841 15.45 45.14 17.16
N GLU A 842 16.36 45.67 17.99
CA GLU A 842 17.48 44.88 18.57
C GLU A 842 16.97 43.73 19.46
N ALA A 843 15.93 43.97 20.26
CA ALA A 843 15.30 42.92 21.07
C ALA A 843 14.59 41.85 20.21
N ALA A 844 14.00 42.24 19.08
CA ALA A 844 13.37 41.30 18.14
C ALA A 844 14.41 40.42 17.42
N VAL A 845 15.53 41.01 17.01
CA VAL A 845 16.68 40.28 16.44
C VAL A 845 17.24 39.29 17.45
N GLU A 846 17.47 39.73 18.70
CA GLU A 846 17.94 38.82 19.75
C GLU A 846 16.95 37.69 20.01
N PHE A 847 15.63 37.96 20.00
CA PHE A 847 14.59 36.95 20.17
C PHE A 847 14.59 35.89 19.05
N LEU A 848 14.67 36.31 17.79
CA LEU A 848 14.49 35.44 16.62
C LEU A 848 15.76 34.75 16.15
N GLU A 849 16.94 35.35 16.31
CA GLU A 849 18.21 34.80 15.80
C GLU A 849 19.00 34.05 16.89
N GLY A 850 18.96 34.53 18.15
CA GLY A 850 19.72 33.96 19.26
C GLY A 850 21.24 33.82 18.98
N THR A 851 21.99 33.14 19.85
CA THR A 851 23.36 32.69 19.53
C THR A 851 23.61 31.30 20.11
N PRO A 852 23.40 30.23 19.32
CA PRO A 852 23.72 28.87 19.72
C PRO A 852 25.22 28.59 19.56
N THR A 853 25.79 27.88 20.52
CA THR A 853 27.15 27.36 20.49
C THR A 853 27.13 25.88 20.86
N TYR A 854 27.52 25.00 19.94
CA TYR A 854 27.67 23.58 20.23
C TYR A 854 28.90 23.34 21.12
N ASN A 855 28.68 22.84 22.32
CA ASN A 855 29.76 22.50 23.24
C ASN A 855 30.16 21.02 23.06
N ALA A 856 31.27 20.80 22.35
CA ALA A 856 31.80 19.47 22.07
C ALA A 856 32.28 18.70 23.33
N GLU A 857 32.42 19.33 24.50
CA GLU A 857 32.79 18.66 25.75
C GLU A 857 31.58 18.15 26.55
N SER A 858 30.44 18.85 26.49
CA SER A 858 29.18 18.38 27.10
C SER A 858 28.30 17.58 26.14
N GLY A 859 28.52 17.70 24.83
CA GLY A 859 27.62 17.13 23.83
C GLY A 859 26.27 17.85 23.78
N GLU A 860 26.21 19.10 24.25
CA GLU A 860 24.98 19.87 24.36
C GLU A 860 25.11 21.21 23.62
N TRP A 861 23.99 21.70 23.08
CA TRP A 861 23.87 23.04 22.55
C TRP A 861 23.72 24.05 23.69
N GLU A 862 24.65 25.00 23.80
CA GLU A 862 24.55 26.12 24.72
C GLU A 862 24.00 27.34 23.99
N PHE A 863 22.83 27.82 24.43
CA PHE A 863 22.16 28.98 23.84
C PHE A 863 22.44 30.24 24.68
N THR A 864 22.98 31.28 24.05
CA THR A 864 23.15 32.60 24.67
C THR A 864 22.28 33.61 23.92
N GLY A 865 21.21 34.08 24.55
CA GLY A 865 20.20 34.94 23.90
C GLY A 865 19.30 34.18 22.92
N GLY A 866 18.05 34.64 22.76
CA GLY A 866 17.03 34.01 21.90
C GLY A 866 15.96 33.21 22.64
N ASP A 867 14.75 33.21 22.08
CA ASP A 867 13.64 32.38 22.55
C ASP A 867 13.81 30.93 22.07
N GLN A 868 13.53 29.96 22.94
CA GLN A 868 13.73 28.54 22.66
C GLN A 868 12.43 27.79 22.34
N GLY A 869 11.32 28.48 22.09
CA GLY A 869 10.04 27.83 21.82
C GLY A 869 10.03 26.90 20.60
N PHE A 870 10.95 27.10 19.64
CA PHE A 870 11.11 26.19 18.50
C PHE A 870 11.58 24.78 18.90
N TRP A 871 12.14 24.59 20.11
CA TRP A 871 12.43 23.26 20.67
C TRP A 871 11.19 22.51 21.14
N ASP A 872 10.08 23.21 21.37
CA ASP A 872 8.84 22.64 21.90
C ASP A 872 7.85 22.24 20.79
N ILE A 873 8.23 22.39 19.50
CA ILE A 873 7.38 22.08 18.35
C ILE A 873 7.14 20.56 18.26
N ASP A 874 5.86 20.17 18.35
CA ASP A 874 5.46 18.75 18.22
C ASP A 874 5.84 18.18 16.84
N LEU A 875 6.34 16.93 16.80
CA LEU A 875 6.86 16.29 15.60
C LEU A 875 5.86 16.26 14.43
N TRP A 876 4.59 15.97 14.69
CA TRP A 876 3.56 15.86 13.66
C TRP A 876 3.34 17.17 12.90
N ILE A 877 2.98 18.25 13.60
CA ILE A 877 2.69 19.55 12.96
C ILE A 877 3.96 20.22 12.44
N GLY A 878 5.10 20.01 13.12
CA GLY A 878 6.38 20.55 12.69
C GLY A 878 6.90 19.90 11.42
N GLY A 879 6.79 18.58 11.30
CA GLY A 879 7.24 17.83 10.12
C GLY A 879 6.36 18.06 8.89
N LEU A 880 5.05 18.25 9.07
CA LEU A 880 4.14 18.66 7.99
C LEU A 880 4.48 20.03 7.42
N ALA A 881 4.90 20.96 8.27
CA ALA A 881 5.20 22.34 7.89
C ALA A 881 6.58 22.52 7.23
N GLU A 882 7.47 21.52 7.31
CA GLU A 882 8.78 21.57 6.66
C GLU A 882 8.60 21.65 5.13
N ARG A 883 9.39 22.50 4.48
CA ARG A 883 9.43 22.57 3.02
C ARG A 883 9.86 21.22 2.43
N PRO A 884 9.27 20.81 1.29
CA PRO A 884 9.64 19.57 0.63
C PRO A 884 11.10 19.59 0.16
N THR A 885 11.71 18.41 0.09
CA THR A 885 13.02 18.22 -0.52
C THR A 885 12.94 18.35 -2.04
N PHE A 886 14.09 18.56 -2.71
CA PHE A 886 14.12 18.59 -4.18
C PHE A 886 13.64 17.26 -4.78
N ASP A 887 13.98 16.15 -4.12
CA ASP A 887 13.71 14.79 -4.59
C ASP A 887 12.37 14.23 -4.10
N GLY A 888 11.45 14.99 -3.47
CA GLY A 888 10.19 14.39 -3.01
C GLY A 888 9.26 15.32 -2.21
N PRO A 889 7.99 14.93 -2.00
CA PRO A 889 6.95 15.81 -1.46
C PRO A 889 7.05 16.07 0.05
N LEU A 890 7.90 15.31 0.76
CA LEU A 890 8.08 15.40 2.20
C LEU A 890 9.23 16.33 2.60
N GLY A 891 9.10 16.93 3.78
CA GLY A 891 10.18 17.66 4.42
C GLY A 891 11.29 16.72 4.93
N THR A 892 12.49 17.28 5.12
CA THR A 892 13.70 16.52 5.48
C THR A 892 13.53 15.52 6.63
N THR A 893 12.80 15.89 7.69
CA THR A 893 12.60 15.03 8.86
C THR A 893 11.68 13.85 8.53
N PHE A 894 10.59 14.09 7.80
CA PHE A 894 9.66 13.03 7.42
C PHE A 894 10.24 12.11 6.36
N SER A 895 11.01 12.64 5.40
CA SER A 895 11.72 11.81 4.42
C SER A 895 12.66 10.80 5.09
N TYR A 896 13.36 11.19 6.17
CA TYR A 896 14.25 10.27 6.89
C TYR A 896 13.52 9.11 7.56
N ILE A 897 12.44 9.40 8.29
CA ILE A 897 11.66 8.34 8.95
C ILE A 897 10.98 7.44 7.90
N MET A 898 10.49 7.99 6.79
CA MET A 898 9.91 7.21 5.68
C MET A 898 10.93 6.27 5.04
N LEU A 899 12.15 6.76 4.76
CA LEU A 899 13.21 5.94 4.18
C LEU A 899 13.63 4.80 5.11
N ASP A 900 13.77 5.09 6.41
CA ASP A 900 14.04 4.07 7.43
C ASP A 900 12.93 3.01 7.49
N PHE A 901 11.67 3.44 7.46
CA PHE A 901 10.52 2.55 7.45
C PHE A 901 10.51 1.63 6.21
N GLY A 902 10.59 2.21 5.00
CA GLY A 902 10.51 1.47 3.75
C GLY A 902 11.62 0.43 3.65
N GLN A 903 12.85 0.83 3.95
CA GLN A 903 13.99 -0.09 3.90
C GLN A 903 13.87 -1.24 4.92
N ARG A 904 13.49 -0.95 6.17
CA ARG A 904 13.37 -1.99 7.21
C ARG A 904 12.30 -3.03 6.90
N LEU A 905 11.22 -2.62 6.25
CA LEU A 905 10.15 -3.53 5.87
C LEU A 905 10.53 -4.45 4.72
N MET A 906 11.20 -3.91 3.69
CA MET A 906 11.70 -4.73 2.59
C MET A 906 12.76 -5.72 3.09
N ASP A 907 13.80 -5.23 3.77
CA ASP A 907 14.93 -6.06 4.20
C ASP A 907 14.57 -7.03 5.33
N GLY A 908 13.55 -6.69 6.14
CA GLY A 908 13.15 -7.43 7.33
C GLY A 908 12.04 -8.47 7.13
N ASP A 909 11.38 -8.52 5.97
CA ASP A 909 10.31 -9.49 5.68
C ASP A 909 10.79 -10.66 4.80
N ARG A 910 10.79 -11.87 5.38
CA ARG A 910 11.12 -13.11 4.65
C ARG A 910 10.12 -13.41 3.53
N PHE A 911 8.89 -12.95 3.65
CA PHE A 911 7.85 -13.16 2.65
C PHE A 911 7.65 -11.94 1.75
N TYR A 912 8.61 -11.00 1.74
CA TYR A 912 8.62 -9.91 0.77
C TYR A 912 8.61 -10.46 -0.65
N TYR A 913 7.81 -9.85 -1.53
CA TYR A 913 7.45 -10.45 -2.82
C TYR A 913 8.67 -10.73 -3.71
N LEU A 914 9.63 -9.79 -3.81
CA LEU A 914 10.87 -9.96 -4.59
C LEU A 914 11.77 -11.09 -4.07
N TYR A 915 11.78 -11.34 -2.75
CA TYR A 915 12.55 -12.47 -2.21
C TYR A 915 11.82 -13.80 -2.38
N ARG A 916 10.48 -13.75 -2.35
CA ARG A 916 9.61 -14.92 -2.45
C ARG A 916 9.46 -15.41 -3.87
N MET A 917 9.44 -14.50 -4.83
CA MET A 917 9.31 -14.74 -6.26
C MET A 917 10.49 -14.03 -6.93
N PRO A 918 11.66 -14.69 -6.99
CA PRO A 918 12.82 -14.10 -7.63
C PRO A 918 12.54 -13.87 -9.12
N VAL A 919 13.16 -12.83 -9.66
CA VAL A 919 13.14 -12.43 -11.08
C VAL A 919 13.43 -13.63 -11.99
N GLY A 920 12.72 -13.73 -13.11
CA GLY A 920 12.79 -14.86 -14.04
C GLY A 920 11.89 -16.05 -13.66
N HIS A 921 10.98 -15.83 -12.71
CA HIS A 921 9.89 -16.75 -12.42
C HIS A 921 8.59 -16.10 -12.92
N HIS A 922 7.95 -16.69 -13.94
CA HIS A 922 6.75 -16.16 -14.61
C HIS A 922 5.75 -15.42 -13.68
N LEU A 923 5.31 -16.01 -12.55
CA LEU A 923 4.45 -15.29 -11.59
C LEU A 923 5.03 -14.00 -10.99
N GLY A 924 6.32 -13.95 -10.69
CA GLY A 924 6.98 -12.75 -10.18
C GLY A 924 6.98 -11.63 -11.21
N ASP A 925 7.15 -11.99 -12.48
CA ASP A 925 7.23 -11.09 -13.62
C ASP A 925 5.83 -10.51 -13.93
N GLU A 926 4.80 -11.37 -13.98
CA GLU A 926 3.38 -10.98 -14.04
C GLU A 926 2.95 -10.06 -12.90
N LEU A 927 3.55 -10.20 -11.72
CA LEU A 927 3.24 -9.34 -10.58
C LEU A 927 3.96 -7.98 -10.66
N LEU A 928 5.10 -7.90 -11.34
CA LEU A 928 5.86 -6.66 -11.50
C LEU A 928 5.25 -5.74 -12.56
N SER A 929 4.68 -6.32 -13.62
CA SER A 929 4.02 -5.59 -14.70
C SER A 929 2.68 -4.98 -14.29
N HIS A 930 2.01 -5.59 -13.32
CA HIS A 930 0.69 -5.16 -12.87
C HIS A 930 0.72 -3.86 -12.07
N THR A 931 -0.11 -2.89 -12.49
CA THR A 931 -0.30 -1.63 -11.78
C THR A 931 -1.51 -1.67 -10.85
N PHE A 932 -1.57 -0.76 -9.87
CA PHE A 932 -2.76 -0.65 -9.04
C PHE A 932 -4.01 -0.22 -9.82
N SER A 933 -3.84 0.52 -10.92
CA SER A 933 -4.93 0.95 -11.79
C SER A 933 -5.64 -0.24 -12.42
N GLU A 934 -4.91 -1.21 -12.96
CA GLU A 934 -5.49 -2.44 -13.52
C GLU A 934 -6.24 -3.25 -12.46
N MET A 935 -5.77 -3.26 -11.21
CA MET A 935 -6.49 -3.89 -10.09
C MET A 935 -7.82 -3.18 -9.80
N ILE A 936 -7.82 -1.85 -9.81
CA ILE A 936 -9.05 -1.08 -9.65
C ILE A 936 -10.03 -1.41 -10.80
N GLU A 937 -9.55 -1.40 -12.04
CA GLU A 937 -10.37 -1.66 -13.22
C GLU A 937 -11.00 -3.05 -13.19
N ARG A 938 -10.21 -4.11 -12.97
CA ARG A 938 -10.74 -5.49 -12.93
C ARG A 938 -11.65 -5.79 -11.73
N THR A 939 -11.50 -5.08 -10.61
CA THR A 939 -12.34 -5.27 -9.41
C THR A 939 -13.61 -4.43 -9.41
N THR A 940 -13.63 -3.29 -10.12
CA THR A 940 -14.74 -2.34 -10.10
C THR A 940 -15.49 -2.24 -11.44
N GLY A 941 -14.91 -2.71 -12.53
CA GLY A 941 -15.40 -2.54 -13.90
C GLY A 941 -15.16 -1.13 -14.47
N LEU A 942 -14.48 -0.24 -13.73
CA LEU A 942 -14.00 1.02 -14.28
C LEU A 942 -12.99 0.76 -15.40
N ASP A 943 -12.80 1.75 -16.27
CA ASP A 943 -11.93 1.64 -17.43
C ASP A 943 -11.22 2.99 -17.69
N HIS A 944 -10.03 2.93 -18.29
CA HIS A 944 -9.14 4.08 -18.55
C HIS A 944 -8.97 4.98 -17.33
N THR A 945 -8.63 4.37 -16.19
CA THR A 945 -8.51 5.07 -14.92
C THR A 945 -7.28 5.98 -14.85
N GLY A 946 -6.23 5.69 -15.64
CA GLY A 946 -4.94 6.38 -15.58
C GLY A 946 -4.21 6.08 -14.26
N ALA A 947 -3.23 6.90 -13.86
CA ALA A 947 -2.51 6.73 -12.59
C ALA A 947 -3.43 6.64 -11.37
N ALA A 948 -3.33 5.55 -10.59
CA ALA A 948 -4.13 5.33 -9.39
C ALA A 948 -3.88 6.39 -8.30
N PHE A 949 -2.65 6.89 -8.17
CA PHE A 949 -2.27 7.88 -7.13
C PHE A 949 -2.03 9.29 -7.67
N GLY A 950 -2.02 9.47 -8.99
CA GLY A 950 -1.79 10.74 -9.66
C GLY A 950 -3.09 11.46 -10.05
N VAL A 951 -2.99 12.76 -10.31
CA VAL A 951 -4.07 13.54 -10.96
C VAL A 951 -3.71 13.79 -12.41
N GLN A 952 -4.62 13.47 -13.32
CA GLN A 952 -4.46 13.75 -14.74
C GLN A 952 -4.99 15.14 -15.09
N THR A 953 -4.30 15.82 -16.01
CA THR A 953 -4.64 17.19 -16.43
C THR A 953 -5.78 17.24 -17.45
N GLY A 954 -6.02 16.13 -18.17
CA GLY A 954 -7.14 16.00 -19.10
C GLY A 954 -7.37 14.56 -19.54
N ARG A 955 -8.60 14.27 -19.99
CA ARG A 955 -8.96 12.98 -20.59
C ARG A 955 -9.69 13.19 -21.91
N PHE A 956 -9.35 12.34 -22.87
CA PHE A 956 -9.92 12.29 -24.21
C PHE A 956 -10.38 10.86 -24.48
N ILE A 957 -11.66 10.71 -24.81
CA ILE A 957 -12.24 9.45 -25.26
C ILE A 957 -12.62 9.68 -26.73
N LEU A 958 -12.01 8.93 -27.64
CA LEU A 958 -12.27 9.03 -29.08
C LEU A 958 -13.67 8.47 -29.38
N ASP A 959 -14.38 8.94 -30.41
CA ASP A 959 -15.82 8.67 -30.54
C ASP A 959 -16.18 7.51 -31.49
N GLY A 960 -15.17 6.85 -32.07
CA GLY A 960 -15.30 5.76 -33.04
C GLY A 960 -15.93 6.21 -34.36
N ILE A 961 -16.00 7.52 -34.62
CA ILE A 961 -16.63 8.09 -35.83
C ILE A 961 -15.56 8.79 -36.67
N ASP A 962 -15.19 8.15 -37.79
CA ASP A 962 -14.36 8.69 -38.89
C ASP A 962 -14.64 10.19 -39.16
N SER A 963 -13.87 11.07 -38.49
CA SER A 963 -14.09 12.52 -38.55
C SER A 963 -12.95 13.27 -39.24
N LEU A 964 -11.93 12.58 -39.77
CA LEU A 964 -10.88 13.29 -40.50
C LEU A 964 -11.25 13.56 -41.95
N THR A 965 -11.90 14.72 -42.16
CA THR A 965 -11.81 15.40 -43.45
C THR A 965 -10.38 15.90 -43.68
N GLY A 966 -9.47 15.06 -44.17
CA GLY A 966 -8.15 15.50 -44.61
C GLY A 966 -6.99 14.52 -44.49
N VAL A 967 -7.12 13.44 -43.71
CA VAL A 967 -6.26 12.26 -43.83
C VAL A 967 -6.84 11.38 -44.94
N ASP A 968 -5.95 10.71 -45.68
CA ASP A 968 -6.29 9.98 -46.91
C ASP A 968 -7.45 9.02 -46.64
N SER A 969 -8.49 9.05 -47.47
CA SER A 969 -9.64 8.13 -47.45
C SER A 969 -9.27 6.68 -47.84
N ASN A 970 -8.05 6.29 -47.50
CA ASN A 970 -7.37 5.04 -47.83
C ASN A 970 -6.43 4.60 -46.69
N SER A 971 -6.49 5.21 -45.49
CA SER A 971 -5.93 4.64 -44.27
C SER A 971 -7.01 3.79 -43.60
N ASP A 972 -6.63 2.61 -43.12
CA ASP A 972 -7.50 1.70 -42.35
C ASP A 972 -7.81 2.24 -40.93
N ILE A 973 -7.45 3.50 -40.63
CA ILE A 973 -7.57 4.16 -39.32
C ILE A 973 -8.98 4.74 -39.11
N ASN A 974 -9.61 4.40 -37.98
CA ASN A 974 -10.89 4.86 -37.46
C ASN A 974 -10.78 6.28 -36.88
N ASP A 975 -10.00 6.50 -35.80
CA ASP A 975 -9.81 7.81 -35.18
C ASP A 975 -8.35 8.30 -35.21
N PHE A 976 -8.16 9.62 -35.19
CA PHE A 976 -6.83 10.25 -35.10
C PHE A 976 -6.81 11.31 -34.01
N PHE A 977 -5.93 11.12 -33.03
CA PHE A 977 -5.69 12.03 -31.93
C PHE A 977 -4.26 12.60 -31.97
N ASN A 978 -4.12 13.88 -31.68
CA ASN A 978 -2.79 14.49 -31.50
C ASN A 978 -2.84 15.58 -30.43
N ALA A 979 -2.16 15.36 -29.31
CA ALA A 979 -2.20 16.26 -28.16
C ALA A 979 -1.85 17.72 -28.50
N SER A 980 -0.97 17.96 -29.48
CA SER A 980 -0.60 19.34 -29.92
C SER A 980 -1.74 20.11 -30.61
N GLN A 981 -2.80 19.40 -31.03
CA GLN A 981 -3.99 19.99 -31.65
C GLN A 981 -5.13 20.24 -30.66
N HIS A 982 -4.98 19.77 -29.42
CA HIS A 982 -5.98 19.85 -28.38
C HIS A 982 -5.55 20.83 -27.28
N THR A 983 -6.55 21.42 -26.61
CA THR A 983 -6.33 22.33 -25.49
C THR A 983 -6.99 21.76 -24.26
N LEU A 984 -6.25 21.80 -23.16
CA LEU A 984 -6.73 21.46 -21.85
C LEU A 984 -7.77 22.49 -21.36
N PRO A 985 -8.58 22.13 -20.36
CA PRO A 985 -9.59 23.01 -19.77
C PRO A 985 -9.04 24.30 -19.15
N ASN A 986 -7.80 24.27 -18.67
CA ASN A 986 -7.06 25.43 -18.17
C ASN A 986 -6.58 26.38 -19.30
N GLY A 987 -6.78 25.99 -20.57
CA GLY A 987 -6.39 26.74 -21.75
C GLY A 987 -4.97 26.45 -22.26
N ASP A 988 -4.21 25.60 -21.57
CA ASP A 988 -2.89 25.16 -22.02
C ASP A 988 -3.01 24.09 -23.14
N PRO A 989 -1.99 23.91 -23.99
CA PRO A 989 -1.96 22.80 -24.94
C PRO A 989 -1.97 21.45 -24.21
N ALA A 990 -2.73 20.48 -24.73
CA ALA A 990 -2.73 19.12 -24.18
C ALA A 990 -1.35 18.45 -24.30
N SER A 991 -0.53 18.86 -25.27
CA SER A 991 0.86 18.41 -25.40
C SER A 991 1.79 18.76 -24.23
N ASN A 992 1.36 19.57 -23.26
CA ASN A 992 2.18 19.97 -22.12
C ASN A 992 1.65 19.45 -20.78
N GLY A 993 0.56 18.67 -20.78
CA GLY A 993 -0.02 18.13 -19.57
C GLY A 993 -0.09 16.62 -19.62
N HIS A 994 -0.21 15.99 -18.46
CA HIS A 994 -0.44 14.56 -18.28
C HIS A 994 -1.87 14.21 -18.68
N ILE A 995 -2.08 13.47 -19.75
CA ILE A 995 -3.41 13.19 -20.30
C ILE A 995 -3.73 11.70 -20.34
N ILE A 996 -5.02 11.40 -20.36
CA ILE A 996 -5.55 10.07 -20.69
C ILE A 996 -6.14 10.13 -22.09
N VAL A 997 -5.79 9.20 -22.96
CA VAL A 997 -6.41 9.03 -24.28
C VAL A 997 -6.91 7.59 -24.41
N ALA A 998 -8.18 7.41 -24.74
CA ALA A 998 -8.81 6.11 -24.97
C ALA A 998 -9.37 6.01 -26.39
N GLY A 999 -8.88 5.05 -27.17
CA GLY A 999 -9.24 4.78 -28.56
C GLY A 999 -10.65 4.19 -28.73
N GLN A 1000 -11.05 3.27 -27.85
CA GLN A 1000 -12.22 2.39 -28.00
C GLN A 1000 -12.07 1.36 -29.14
N ASP A 1001 -13.20 0.82 -29.62
CA ASP A 1001 -13.21 -0.13 -30.74
C ASP A 1001 -12.80 0.56 -32.07
N GLY A 1002 -11.72 0.12 -32.70
CA GLY A 1002 -11.27 0.57 -33.99
C GLY A 1002 -9.75 0.58 -34.15
N ASP A 1003 -9.27 0.65 -35.39
CA ASP A 1003 -7.85 0.88 -35.65
C ASP A 1003 -7.56 2.39 -35.47
N ASP A 1004 -6.93 2.83 -34.40
CA ASP A 1004 -6.73 4.25 -34.10
C ASP A 1004 -5.30 4.73 -34.33
N PHE A 1005 -5.13 6.06 -34.40
CA PHE A 1005 -3.81 6.67 -34.41
C PHE A 1005 -3.72 7.77 -33.35
N ILE A 1006 -3.04 7.45 -32.26
CA ILE A 1006 -2.88 8.29 -31.07
C ILE A 1006 -1.46 8.86 -31.04
N ILE A 1007 -1.36 10.18 -30.86
CA ILE A 1007 -0.09 10.88 -30.59
C ILE A 1007 -0.25 11.65 -29.28
N GLY A 1008 0.52 11.24 -28.28
CA GLY A 1008 0.64 11.83 -26.95
C GLY A 1008 1.32 13.20 -26.92
N GLY A 1009 1.64 13.64 -25.71
CA GLY A 1009 2.22 14.92 -25.36
C GLY A 1009 3.69 14.84 -24.94
N VAL A 1010 4.14 15.86 -24.21
CA VAL A 1010 5.48 15.94 -23.59
C VAL A 1010 5.39 15.67 -22.08
N GLY A 1011 4.20 15.37 -21.57
CA GLY A 1011 4.00 15.03 -20.17
C GLY A 1011 3.68 13.55 -20.05
N ASP A 1012 3.93 12.99 -18.87
CA ASP A 1012 3.63 11.59 -18.51
C ASP A 1012 2.15 11.25 -18.78
N ASP A 1013 1.89 10.52 -19.85
CA ASP A 1013 0.57 10.26 -20.43
C ASP A 1013 0.11 8.81 -20.21
N TYR A 1014 -1.20 8.59 -20.29
CA TYR A 1014 -1.82 7.27 -20.32
C TYR A 1014 -2.54 7.10 -21.66
N LEU A 1015 -2.02 6.24 -22.53
CA LEU A 1015 -2.53 6.03 -23.87
C LEU A 1015 -3.08 4.61 -24.00
N TYR A 1016 -4.34 4.49 -24.41
CA TYR A 1016 -5.04 3.23 -24.60
C TYR A 1016 -5.55 3.14 -26.04
N GLY A 1017 -5.09 2.14 -26.79
CA GLY A 1017 -5.62 1.79 -28.13
C GLY A 1017 -6.97 1.09 -28.04
N ASP A 1018 -7.12 0.20 -27.05
CA ASP A 1018 -8.30 -0.62 -26.76
C ASP A 1018 -8.50 -1.80 -27.70
N ALA A 1019 -9.29 -1.72 -28.76
CA ALA A 1019 -9.58 -2.89 -29.59
C ALA A 1019 -9.53 -2.56 -31.07
N GLY A 1020 -8.56 -3.07 -31.80
CA GLY A 1020 -8.29 -2.78 -33.19
C GLY A 1020 -6.80 -2.84 -33.44
N ASN A 1021 -6.37 -2.55 -34.66
CA ASN A 1021 -4.94 -2.50 -34.97
C ASN A 1021 -4.46 -1.04 -34.87
N ASP A 1022 -4.00 -0.67 -33.69
CA ASP A 1022 -3.71 0.70 -33.29
C ASP A 1022 -2.31 1.15 -33.67
N ARG A 1023 -2.15 2.47 -33.74
CA ARG A 1023 -0.85 3.14 -33.85
C ARG A 1023 -0.72 4.14 -32.73
N ILE A 1024 0.24 3.93 -31.84
CA ILE A 1024 0.41 4.77 -30.66
C ILE A 1024 1.82 5.35 -30.64
N GLN A 1025 1.90 6.66 -30.39
CA GLN A 1025 3.15 7.38 -30.16
C GLN A 1025 3.03 8.18 -28.86
N GLY A 1026 3.79 7.83 -27.81
CA GLY A 1026 3.76 8.54 -26.52
C GLY A 1026 4.45 9.90 -26.60
N SER A 1027 5.67 9.92 -27.12
CA SER A 1027 6.52 11.08 -27.48
C SER A 1027 7.58 11.46 -26.44
N GLN A 1028 7.28 12.27 -25.42
CA GLN A 1028 8.28 12.62 -24.40
C GLN A 1028 7.58 12.60 -23.05
N GLY A 1029 8.29 12.17 -22.02
CA GLY A 1029 7.69 12.00 -20.69
C GLY A 1029 7.66 10.53 -20.34
N ASN A 1030 7.40 10.22 -19.08
CA ASN A 1030 7.34 8.83 -18.63
C ASN A 1030 5.92 8.29 -18.86
N ASP A 1031 5.67 7.74 -20.05
CA ASP A 1031 4.36 7.37 -20.54
C ASP A 1031 3.96 5.95 -20.14
N ASN A 1032 2.65 5.72 -20.03
CA ASN A 1032 2.04 4.40 -19.84
C ASN A 1032 1.20 4.11 -21.08
N ILE A 1033 1.65 3.16 -21.90
CA ILE A 1033 1.05 2.87 -23.19
C ILE A 1033 0.49 1.45 -23.21
N PHE A 1034 -0.79 1.34 -23.57
CA PHE A 1034 -1.51 0.08 -23.70
C PHE A 1034 -2.07 -0.03 -25.12
N GLY A 1035 -1.59 -0.99 -25.92
CA GLY A 1035 -2.13 -1.28 -27.25
C GLY A 1035 -3.56 -1.79 -27.15
N GLY A 1036 -3.73 -2.92 -26.48
CA GLY A 1036 -5.04 -3.52 -26.25
C GLY A 1036 -5.20 -4.78 -27.08
N ALA A 1037 -6.34 -4.99 -27.72
CA ALA A 1037 -6.62 -6.18 -28.51
C ALA A 1037 -6.52 -5.90 -30.01
N GLY A 1038 -5.60 -6.54 -30.71
CA GLY A 1038 -5.34 -6.40 -32.14
C GLY A 1038 -3.85 -6.32 -32.41
N ASP A 1039 -3.45 -6.26 -33.68
CA ASP A 1039 -2.03 -6.18 -34.04
C ASP A 1039 -1.57 -4.71 -34.02
N ASP A 1040 -0.95 -4.28 -32.92
CA ASP A 1040 -0.64 -2.87 -32.62
C ASP A 1040 0.78 -2.44 -33.02
N TRP A 1041 0.93 -1.14 -33.28
CA TRP A 1041 2.21 -0.51 -33.57
C TRP A 1041 2.49 0.62 -32.58
N ILE A 1042 3.38 0.36 -31.63
CA ILE A 1042 3.71 1.26 -30.53
C ILE A 1042 5.15 1.76 -30.70
N TYR A 1043 5.33 3.08 -30.63
CA TYR A 1043 6.64 3.72 -30.76
C TYR A 1043 6.77 4.88 -29.79
N ASP A 1044 7.79 4.85 -28.92
CA ASP A 1044 8.19 5.99 -28.11
C ASP A 1044 9.55 6.60 -28.51
N ASP A 1045 9.83 7.80 -27.99
CA ASP A 1045 10.85 8.72 -28.48
C ASP A 1045 11.90 9.09 -27.40
N GLU A 1046 11.58 9.41 -26.14
CA GLU A 1046 12.53 9.71 -25.05
C GLU A 1046 11.86 9.61 -23.65
N ASN A 1047 12.59 9.10 -22.65
CA ASN A 1047 12.27 8.96 -21.20
C ASN A 1047 12.00 7.50 -20.77
N ASP A 1048 11.63 7.27 -19.50
CA ASP A 1048 11.43 5.93 -18.93
C ASP A 1048 9.93 5.57 -19.04
N ASP A 1049 9.59 4.64 -19.91
CA ASP A 1049 8.23 4.30 -20.29
C ASP A 1049 7.79 2.91 -19.80
N THR A 1050 6.48 2.74 -19.67
CA THR A 1050 5.85 1.43 -19.44
C THR A 1050 4.90 1.12 -20.57
N ILE A 1051 5.19 0.06 -21.33
CA ILE A 1051 4.47 -0.31 -22.55
C ILE A 1051 3.94 -1.73 -22.44
N ASN A 1052 2.68 -1.91 -22.82
CA ASN A 1052 2.02 -3.21 -22.94
C ASN A 1052 1.32 -3.30 -24.30
N GLY A 1053 1.72 -4.27 -25.13
CA GLY A 1053 1.12 -4.56 -26.44
C GLY A 1053 -0.32 -5.00 -26.28
N GLY A 1054 -0.53 -6.14 -25.62
CA GLY A 1054 -1.84 -6.64 -25.23
C GLY A 1054 -2.15 -7.97 -25.90
N ASP A 1055 -3.36 -8.17 -26.41
CA ASP A 1055 -3.73 -9.39 -27.13
C ASP A 1055 -3.56 -9.16 -28.64
N GLY A 1056 -2.55 -9.73 -29.29
CA GLY A 1056 -2.32 -9.57 -30.73
C GLY A 1056 -0.87 -9.84 -31.09
N ASN A 1057 -0.48 -9.59 -32.35
CA ASN A 1057 0.94 -9.64 -32.72
C ASN A 1057 1.45 -8.20 -32.84
N ASP A 1058 2.08 -7.73 -31.79
CA ASP A 1058 2.40 -6.33 -31.58
C ASP A 1058 3.83 -6.02 -32.01
N HIS A 1059 4.03 -4.77 -32.44
CA HIS A 1059 5.35 -4.22 -32.73
C HIS A 1059 5.62 -3.05 -31.79
N ILE A 1060 6.56 -3.24 -30.87
CA ILE A 1060 6.86 -2.30 -29.79
C ILE A 1060 8.30 -1.78 -29.95
N PHE A 1061 8.45 -0.47 -29.94
CA PHE A 1061 9.73 0.23 -29.85
C PHE A 1061 9.67 1.20 -28.66
N ALA A 1062 10.31 0.85 -27.54
CA ALA A 1062 10.31 1.71 -26.35
C ALA A 1062 11.21 2.93 -26.53
N GLY A 1063 12.34 2.79 -27.22
CA GLY A 1063 13.15 3.94 -27.62
C GLY A 1063 14.27 4.22 -26.62
N PRO A 1064 14.72 5.48 -26.48
CA PRO A 1064 15.81 5.83 -25.58
C PRO A 1064 15.32 6.29 -24.19
N GLY A 1065 15.41 5.39 -23.22
CA GLY A 1065 15.21 5.65 -21.79
C GLY A 1065 16.47 5.46 -20.94
N ILE A 1066 16.37 5.67 -19.62
CA ILE A 1066 17.31 5.06 -18.66
C ILE A 1066 16.83 3.65 -18.31
N LEU A 1067 15.52 3.48 -18.17
CA LEU A 1067 14.86 2.21 -17.86
C LEU A 1067 13.46 2.18 -18.49
N ASP A 1068 13.33 1.46 -19.60
CA ASP A 1068 12.03 1.16 -20.21
C ASP A 1068 11.52 -0.23 -19.79
N VAL A 1069 10.21 -0.38 -19.63
CA VAL A 1069 9.56 -1.65 -19.34
C VAL A 1069 8.55 -1.97 -20.45
N ALA A 1070 8.82 -2.99 -21.26
CA ALA A 1070 8.01 -3.32 -22.42
C ALA A 1070 7.53 -4.79 -22.40
N HIS A 1071 6.20 -4.97 -22.48
CA HIS A 1071 5.52 -6.26 -22.53
C HIS A 1071 4.84 -6.47 -23.88
N GLY A 1072 5.13 -7.57 -24.57
CA GLY A 1072 4.38 -8.04 -25.74
C GLY A 1072 2.98 -8.52 -25.36
N ALA A 1073 2.87 -9.22 -24.23
CA ALA A 1073 1.66 -9.83 -23.68
C ALA A 1073 1.17 -11.09 -24.41
N ALA A 1074 0.20 -11.08 -25.31
CA ALA A 1074 -0.37 -12.33 -25.87
C ALA A 1074 -0.44 -12.32 -27.39
N GLY A 1075 0.43 -13.09 -28.02
CA GLY A 1075 0.50 -13.35 -29.45
C GLY A 1075 1.96 -13.43 -29.88
N ASP A 1076 2.27 -13.41 -31.18
CA ASP A 1076 3.68 -13.51 -31.60
C ASP A 1076 4.26 -12.08 -31.78
N ASP A 1077 4.90 -11.55 -30.73
CA ASP A 1077 5.26 -10.12 -30.62
C ASP A 1077 6.71 -9.80 -31.08
N GLU A 1078 6.96 -8.55 -31.48
CA GLU A 1078 8.29 -8.00 -31.76
C GLU A 1078 8.56 -6.78 -30.85
N VAL A 1079 9.45 -6.94 -29.87
CA VAL A 1079 9.71 -5.93 -28.82
C VAL A 1079 11.17 -5.48 -28.85
N HIS A 1080 11.37 -4.17 -28.94
CA HIS A 1080 12.67 -3.50 -28.88
C HIS A 1080 12.76 -2.60 -27.65
N GLY A 1081 13.69 -2.89 -26.74
CA GLY A 1081 14.03 -2.04 -25.58
C GLY A 1081 14.59 -0.70 -26.04
N GLY A 1082 15.76 -0.72 -26.68
CA GLY A 1082 16.31 0.43 -27.37
C GLY A 1082 17.66 0.82 -26.81
N THR A 1083 17.77 1.99 -26.17
CA THR A 1083 19.03 2.32 -25.47
C THR A 1083 18.71 2.65 -24.05
N GLY A 1084 19.28 1.93 -23.10
CA GLY A 1084 18.88 2.04 -21.70
C GLY A 1084 19.18 0.74 -20.97
N ILE A 1085 18.95 0.72 -19.67
CA ILE A 1085 18.90 -0.56 -18.95
C ILE A 1085 17.44 -0.99 -19.05
N ASP A 1086 17.07 -1.83 -20.02
CA ASP A 1086 15.67 -2.08 -20.34
C ASP A 1086 15.17 -3.42 -19.78
N GLU A 1087 13.87 -3.50 -19.49
CA GLU A 1087 13.17 -4.73 -19.16
C GLU A 1087 12.20 -5.11 -20.29
N VAL A 1088 12.47 -6.23 -20.98
CA VAL A 1088 11.75 -6.66 -22.18
C VAL A 1088 11.12 -8.03 -21.99
N TYR A 1089 9.80 -8.12 -22.16
CA TYR A 1089 9.00 -9.32 -21.92
C TYR A 1089 8.21 -9.71 -23.18
N GLY A 1090 8.31 -10.98 -23.60
CA GLY A 1090 7.48 -11.56 -24.68
C GLY A 1090 6.13 -12.07 -24.19
N ASP A 1091 6.12 -12.66 -22.99
CA ASP A 1091 4.94 -13.24 -22.35
C ASP A 1091 4.37 -14.46 -23.11
N ASP A 1092 3.14 -14.43 -23.66
CA ASP A 1092 2.40 -15.61 -24.14
C ASP A 1092 2.46 -15.68 -25.68
N GLY A 1093 3.47 -16.32 -26.28
CA GLY A 1093 3.74 -16.09 -27.70
C GLY A 1093 4.94 -16.81 -28.28
N ASN A 1094 5.18 -16.72 -29.60
CA ASN A 1094 6.53 -16.98 -30.13
C ASN A 1094 7.17 -15.64 -30.47
N ASP A 1095 7.89 -15.08 -29.52
CA ASP A 1095 8.22 -13.66 -29.53
C ASP A 1095 9.61 -13.40 -30.11
N SER A 1096 9.85 -12.15 -30.51
CA SER A 1096 11.14 -11.64 -30.99
C SER A 1096 11.54 -10.44 -30.16
N LEU A 1097 12.48 -10.65 -29.24
CA LEU A 1097 12.89 -9.66 -28.24
C LEU A 1097 14.31 -9.14 -28.54
N PHE A 1098 14.50 -7.83 -28.42
CA PHE A 1098 15.78 -7.15 -28.63
C PHE A 1098 16.06 -6.16 -27.50
N GLY A 1099 17.13 -6.38 -26.72
CA GLY A 1099 17.61 -5.41 -25.71
C GLY A 1099 18.32 -4.22 -26.35
N GLU A 1100 19.11 -4.51 -27.39
CA GLU A 1100 19.90 -3.57 -28.19
C GLU A 1100 21.15 -3.02 -27.49
N GLY A 1101 21.06 -2.20 -26.44
CA GLY A 1101 22.28 -1.74 -25.79
C GLY A 1101 22.13 -1.13 -24.40
N ASP A 1102 23.25 -1.18 -23.67
CA ASP A 1102 23.37 -1.14 -22.22
C ASP A 1102 22.94 -2.47 -21.57
N THR A 1103 22.63 -2.52 -20.28
CA THR A 1103 22.45 -3.81 -19.57
C THR A 1103 20.98 -4.14 -19.47
N ASP A 1104 20.54 -5.20 -20.16
CA ASP A 1104 19.12 -5.48 -20.29
C ASP A 1104 18.67 -6.73 -19.51
N LEU A 1105 17.42 -6.72 -19.08
CA LEU A 1105 16.70 -7.89 -18.56
C LEU A 1105 15.67 -8.33 -19.61
N MET A 1106 15.77 -9.56 -20.09
CA MET A 1106 14.87 -10.07 -21.12
C MET A 1106 14.22 -11.39 -20.73
N MET A 1107 12.92 -11.54 -21.03
CA MET A 1107 12.16 -12.75 -20.75
C MET A 1107 11.28 -13.16 -21.92
N GLY A 1108 11.52 -14.36 -22.47
CA GLY A 1108 10.74 -14.96 -23.56
C GLY A 1108 9.30 -15.26 -23.13
N GLY A 1109 9.13 -16.14 -22.15
CA GLY A 1109 7.82 -16.46 -21.59
C GLY A 1109 7.33 -17.84 -22.03
N GLU A 1110 6.14 -17.95 -22.61
CA GLU A 1110 5.52 -19.20 -23.08
C GLU A 1110 5.52 -19.28 -24.61
N GLY A 1111 6.44 -20.03 -25.20
CA GLY A 1111 6.35 -20.44 -26.60
C GLY A 1111 7.70 -20.80 -27.21
N ASN A 1112 8.08 -20.25 -28.35
CA ASN A 1112 9.40 -20.56 -28.92
C ASN A 1112 10.04 -19.25 -29.33
N ASP A 1113 10.80 -18.68 -28.42
CA ASP A 1113 11.15 -17.27 -28.50
C ASP A 1113 12.49 -17.07 -29.17
N TYR A 1114 12.67 -15.92 -29.80
CA TYR A 1114 13.94 -15.43 -30.30
C TYR A 1114 14.35 -14.21 -29.49
N MET A 1115 15.53 -14.25 -28.88
CA MET A 1115 16.00 -13.17 -28.00
C MET A 1115 17.42 -12.75 -28.37
N ASN A 1116 17.65 -11.43 -28.43
CA ASN A 1116 18.96 -10.82 -28.68
C ASN A 1116 19.26 -9.75 -27.62
N GLY A 1117 20.28 -9.99 -26.78
CA GLY A 1117 20.73 -9.07 -25.72
C GLY A 1117 21.24 -7.76 -26.30
N GLY A 1118 22.35 -7.79 -27.03
CA GLY A 1118 22.86 -6.64 -27.76
C GLY A 1118 24.22 -6.20 -27.22
N ASP A 1119 24.42 -4.90 -26.97
CA ASP A 1119 25.65 -4.37 -26.38
C ASP A 1119 25.47 -4.21 -24.86
N GLY A 1120 25.98 -5.09 -24.00
CA GLY A 1120 25.55 -5.05 -22.61
C GLY A 1120 26.24 -5.97 -21.63
N VAL A 1121 25.55 -6.23 -20.53
CA VAL A 1121 25.80 -7.36 -19.62
C VAL A 1121 24.40 -7.85 -19.33
N ASP A 1122 23.90 -8.72 -20.18
CA ASP A 1122 22.45 -8.94 -20.27
C ASP A 1122 22.03 -10.14 -19.44
N GLU A 1123 20.85 -10.08 -18.87
CA GLU A 1123 20.23 -11.19 -18.17
C GLU A 1123 19.00 -11.67 -18.94
N MET A 1124 19.08 -12.87 -19.50
CA MET A 1124 18.08 -13.39 -20.43
C MET A 1124 17.48 -14.71 -19.93
N PHE A 1125 16.16 -14.83 -19.98
CA PHE A 1125 15.41 -16.03 -19.60
C PHE A 1125 14.47 -16.46 -20.73
N GLY A 1126 14.66 -17.66 -21.30
CA GLY A 1126 13.80 -18.18 -22.38
C GLY A 1126 12.40 -18.57 -21.91
N GLY A 1127 12.28 -19.13 -20.70
CA GLY A 1127 10.98 -19.54 -20.16
C GLY A 1127 10.59 -20.96 -20.59
N ASN A 1128 9.39 -21.14 -21.13
CA ASN A 1128 8.85 -22.42 -21.55
C ASN A 1128 8.82 -22.53 -23.08
N GLY A 1129 9.54 -23.51 -23.62
CA GLY A 1129 9.27 -24.07 -24.93
C GLY A 1129 10.51 -24.44 -25.73
N ASN A 1130 10.90 -23.78 -26.81
CA ASN A 1130 12.19 -24.10 -27.46
C ASN A 1130 12.81 -22.81 -27.97
N ASP A 1131 13.65 -22.21 -27.15
CA ASP A 1131 14.02 -20.82 -27.33
C ASP A 1131 15.36 -20.67 -28.03
N TRP A 1132 15.58 -19.55 -28.71
CA TRP A 1132 16.84 -19.16 -29.32
C TRP A 1132 17.30 -17.83 -28.74
N MET A 1133 18.37 -17.86 -27.95
CA MET A 1133 18.90 -16.72 -27.22
C MET A 1133 20.32 -16.39 -27.66
N GLN A 1134 20.60 -15.11 -27.91
CA GLN A 1134 21.89 -14.57 -28.30
C GLN A 1134 22.25 -13.38 -27.39
N GLY A 1135 23.31 -13.47 -26.58
CA GLY A 1135 23.75 -12.37 -25.69
C GLY A 1135 24.46 -11.22 -26.44
N ASP A 1136 25.20 -11.56 -27.50
CA ASP A 1136 26.01 -10.61 -28.27
C ASP A 1136 27.19 -10.00 -27.47
N VAL A 1137 27.31 -8.68 -27.34
CA VAL A 1137 28.52 -8.04 -26.80
C VAL A 1137 28.37 -7.83 -25.30
N GLY A 1138 28.86 -8.75 -24.49
CA GLY A 1138 28.75 -8.59 -23.04
C GLY A 1138 29.42 -9.69 -22.24
N ASP A 1139 29.17 -9.69 -20.93
CA ASP A 1139 29.43 -10.84 -20.05
C ASP A 1139 28.05 -11.37 -19.60
N ASP A 1140 27.33 -12.05 -20.49
CA ASP A 1140 25.87 -12.22 -20.39
C ASP A 1140 25.46 -13.45 -19.56
N ASN A 1141 24.24 -13.46 -19.04
CA ASN A 1141 23.64 -14.56 -18.28
C ASN A 1141 22.39 -15.08 -18.98
N LEU A 1142 22.49 -16.22 -19.66
CA LEU A 1142 21.42 -16.82 -20.45
C LEU A 1142 20.88 -18.08 -19.77
N ASN A 1143 19.58 -18.13 -19.54
CA ASN A 1143 18.87 -19.29 -19.00
C ASN A 1143 17.73 -19.73 -19.93
N GLY A 1144 17.89 -20.86 -20.61
CA GLY A 1144 16.90 -21.36 -21.57
C GLY A 1144 15.60 -21.90 -20.94
N GLY A 1145 15.53 -22.09 -19.62
CA GLY A 1145 14.31 -22.60 -18.99
C GLY A 1145 13.93 -24.04 -19.39
N SER A 1146 12.63 -24.28 -19.57
CA SER A 1146 12.08 -25.60 -19.89
C SER A 1146 11.95 -25.76 -21.40
N GLY A 1147 12.74 -26.62 -22.02
CA GLY A 1147 12.69 -26.63 -23.48
C GLY A 1147 13.75 -27.45 -24.19
N ASN A 1148 13.82 -27.34 -25.52
CA ASN A 1148 15.08 -27.65 -26.22
C ASN A 1148 15.65 -26.36 -26.79
N ASP A 1149 16.50 -25.73 -26.00
CA ASP A 1149 16.90 -24.34 -26.26
C ASP A 1149 18.25 -24.25 -26.98
N LEU A 1150 18.46 -23.14 -27.67
CA LEU A 1150 19.68 -22.76 -28.38
C LEU A 1150 20.22 -21.46 -27.76
N LEU A 1151 21.33 -21.57 -27.03
CA LEU A 1151 21.98 -20.43 -26.37
C LEU A 1151 23.31 -20.09 -27.05
N GLU A 1152 23.52 -18.82 -27.36
CA GLU A 1152 24.74 -18.23 -27.92
C GLU A 1152 25.17 -17.03 -27.06
N GLY A 1153 26.32 -17.11 -26.37
CA GLY A 1153 26.82 -16.01 -25.50
C GLY A 1153 27.15 -14.76 -26.30
N GLY A 1154 28.19 -14.81 -27.16
CA GLY A 1154 28.50 -13.74 -28.10
C GLY A 1154 29.96 -13.30 -28.05
N LEU A 1155 30.26 -12.01 -28.24
CA LEU A 1155 31.61 -11.42 -28.30
C LEU A 1155 31.91 -10.50 -27.09
N GLY A 1156 32.59 -11.00 -26.06
CA GLY A 1156 32.98 -10.17 -24.91
C GLY A 1156 33.82 -8.93 -25.27
N ALA A 1157 33.53 -7.80 -24.61
CA ALA A 1157 34.15 -6.50 -24.89
C ALA A 1157 35.68 -6.44 -24.65
N VAL A 1158 36.26 -7.38 -23.89
CA VAL A 1158 37.70 -7.42 -23.57
C VAL A 1158 38.24 -8.84 -23.26
N ALA A 1159 38.61 -9.62 -24.28
CA ALA A 1159 39.53 -10.78 -24.23
C ALA A 1159 39.32 -11.86 -23.13
N ASN A 1160 38.23 -11.80 -22.37
CA ASN A 1160 37.64 -12.85 -21.54
C ASN A 1160 36.14 -12.65 -21.74
N ASP A 1161 35.46 -13.67 -22.26
CA ASP A 1161 34.01 -13.82 -22.26
C ASP A 1161 33.60 -14.38 -20.89
N GLY A 1162 32.82 -13.61 -20.15
CA GLY A 1162 32.32 -13.98 -18.83
C GLY A 1162 31.02 -14.77 -18.85
N ASP A 1163 30.52 -15.12 -20.03
CA ASP A 1163 29.15 -15.57 -20.27
C ASP A 1163 28.79 -16.83 -19.46
N ARG A 1164 27.57 -16.81 -18.92
CA ARG A 1164 26.95 -17.91 -18.18
C ARG A 1164 25.79 -18.46 -18.97
N LEU A 1165 25.89 -19.72 -19.38
CA LEU A 1165 24.84 -20.41 -20.14
C LEU A 1165 24.26 -21.55 -19.28
N ASN A 1166 22.97 -21.49 -18.99
CA ASN A 1166 22.22 -22.51 -18.25
C ASN A 1166 21.06 -23.05 -19.10
N GLY A 1167 20.95 -24.38 -19.25
CA GLY A 1167 19.85 -24.99 -20.01
C GLY A 1167 19.45 -26.36 -19.45
N ASP A 1168 18.16 -26.67 -19.49
CA ASP A 1168 17.61 -27.97 -19.11
C ASP A 1168 17.45 -28.89 -20.34
N SER A 1169 17.32 -30.20 -20.13
CA SER A 1169 16.85 -31.13 -21.15
C SER A 1169 15.71 -31.96 -20.58
N PRO A 1170 14.46 -31.77 -21.05
CA PRO A 1170 13.34 -32.59 -20.64
C PRO A 1170 13.63 -34.07 -20.91
N VAL A 1171 13.29 -34.90 -19.93
CA VAL A 1171 13.44 -36.36 -19.96
C VAL A 1171 12.65 -36.96 -21.13
N GLY A 1172 13.25 -37.07 -22.32
CA GLY A 1172 12.68 -37.85 -23.42
C GLY A 1172 12.95 -37.45 -24.86
N LEU A 1173 13.51 -36.27 -25.17
CA LEU A 1173 13.60 -35.79 -26.57
C LEU A 1173 15.02 -35.63 -27.14
N GLY A 1174 16.04 -35.63 -26.29
CA GLY A 1174 17.35 -36.16 -26.67
C GLY A 1174 18.31 -35.26 -27.45
N ARG A 1175 18.16 -33.93 -27.48
CA ARG A 1175 19.23 -32.99 -27.91
C ARG A 1175 19.03 -31.57 -27.32
N THR A 1176 19.95 -31.12 -26.47
CA THR A 1176 20.25 -29.68 -26.24
C THR A 1176 21.40 -29.29 -27.18
N ILE A 1177 21.34 -28.16 -27.87
CA ILE A 1177 22.43 -27.67 -28.75
C ILE A 1177 22.88 -26.30 -28.23
N ILE A 1178 24.05 -26.26 -27.60
CA ILE A 1178 24.75 -25.00 -27.25
C ILE A 1178 25.86 -24.82 -28.31
N GLU A 1179 25.83 -23.72 -29.09
CA GLU A 1179 26.85 -23.40 -30.10
C GLU A 1179 27.85 -22.36 -29.56
N TRP A 1180 29.14 -22.74 -29.46
CA TRP A 1180 30.23 -21.83 -29.11
C TRP A 1180 30.78 -21.12 -30.35
N ASN A 1181 30.56 -19.81 -30.44
CA ASN A 1181 31.07 -18.95 -31.52
C ASN A 1181 32.25 -18.06 -31.10
N GLY A 1182 33.24 -18.61 -30.39
CA GLY A 1182 34.50 -17.92 -30.07
C GLY A 1182 35.27 -17.41 -31.30
N ASP A 1183 35.70 -16.14 -31.26
CA ASP A 1183 36.36 -15.39 -32.35
C ASP A 1183 37.84 -15.77 -32.60
N GLY A 1184 38.38 -16.69 -31.80
CA GLY A 1184 39.74 -17.19 -31.93
C GLY A 1184 40.82 -16.31 -31.26
N THR A 1185 40.46 -15.43 -30.31
CA THR A 1185 41.41 -14.82 -29.38
C THR A 1185 41.66 -15.67 -28.12
N GLU A 1186 42.86 -15.57 -27.55
CA GLU A 1186 43.36 -16.50 -26.51
C GLU A 1186 42.72 -16.25 -25.13
N GLY A 1187 41.80 -17.11 -24.67
CA GLY A 1187 41.27 -17.04 -23.28
C GLY A 1187 39.92 -17.73 -23.03
N ASP A 1188 39.14 -17.90 -24.08
CA ASP A 1188 37.72 -18.29 -24.10
C ASP A 1188 37.41 -19.67 -23.49
N MET A 1189 36.55 -19.67 -22.46
CA MET A 1189 35.82 -20.85 -21.97
C MET A 1189 34.59 -20.42 -21.15
N ASP A 1190 33.42 -20.33 -21.79
CA ASP A 1190 32.14 -20.17 -21.09
C ASP A 1190 31.89 -21.31 -20.08
N ILE A 1191 31.31 -20.97 -18.93
CA ILE A 1191 31.08 -21.92 -17.82
C ILE A 1191 29.62 -22.39 -17.83
N GLY A 1192 29.38 -23.60 -18.33
CA GLY A 1192 28.09 -24.29 -18.23
C GLY A 1192 27.96 -25.13 -16.96
N SER A 1193 26.83 -25.02 -16.26
CA SER A 1193 26.40 -25.90 -15.15
C SER A 1193 25.31 -26.86 -15.66
N TYR A 1194 25.39 -28.15 -15.31
CA TYR A 1194 24.42 -29.16 -15.74
C TYR A 1194 23.97 -30.03 -14.55
N GLU A 1195 22.67 -30.04 -14.24
CA GLU A 1195 22.05 -31.03 -13.35
C GLU A 1195 21.18 -31.99 -14.18
N ASP A 1196 21.20 -33.29 -13.88
CA ASP A 1196 20.28 -34.31 -14.40
C ASP A 1196 20.20 -34.57 -15.94
N ALA A 1197 21.26 -34.29 -16.71
CA ALA A 1197 21.32 -34.63 -18.14
C ALA A 1197 21.49 -36.15 -18.43
N ASP A 1198 20.53 -36.75 -19.15
CA ASP A 1198 20.55 -38.16 -19.63
C ASP A 1198 21.20 -38.32 -21.04
N VAL A 1199 21.77 -37.25 -21.62
CA VAL A 1199 22.29 -37.19 -22.99
C VAL A 1199 23.77 -36.78 -23.09
N PRO A 1200 24.46 -37.13 -24.19
CA PRO A 1200 25.85 -36.74 -24.38
C PRO A 1200 26.00 -35.24 -24.64
N ILE A 1201 26.68 -34.53 -23.74
CA ILE A 1201 27.12 -33.14 -23.94
C ILE A 1201 28.35 -33.17 -24.88
N ILE A 1202 28.27 -32.43 -25.99
CA ILE A 1202 29.38 -32.29 -26.96
C ILE A 1202 29.90 -30.86 -26.86
N ALA A 1203 30.96 -30.64 -26.09
CA ALA A 1203 31.71 -29.39 -26.12
C ALA A 1203 32.80 -29.44 -27.21
N ASN A 1204 32.79 -28.48 -28.12
CA ASN A 1204 33.76 -28.38 -29.21
C ASN A 1204 34.89 -27.40 -28.85
N LEU A 1205 36.03 -27.92 -28.39
CA LEU A 1205 37.23 -27.10 -28.19
C LEU A 1205 37.89 -26.85 -29.55
N GLN A 1206 37.86 -25.61 -30.03
CA GLN A 1206 38.27 -25.27 -31.39
C GLN A 1206 39.72 -25.69 -31.74
N ASN A 1207 39.89 -26.06 -33.01
CA ASN A 1207 41.17 -26.40 -33.62
C ASN A 1207 41.97 -25.14 -33.97
N SER A 1208 43.10 -24.95 -33.27
CA SER A 1208 44.19 -24.00 -33.49
C SER A 1208 44.17 -23.16 -34.80
N ASN A 1209 44.14 -21.84 -34.62
CA ASN A 1209 44.56 -20.82 -35.59
C ASN A 1209 46.03 -21.04 -36.02
N GLN A 1210 46.30 -20.97 -37.34
CA GLN A 1210 47.64 -21.13 -37.94
C GLN A 1210 48.52 -19.86 -37.93
N ASN A 1211 48.20 -18.79 -37.21
CA ASN A 1211 49.06 -17.60 -37.16
C ASN A 1211 49.83 -17.47 -35.86
N GLY A 1212 51.08 -17.96 -35.88
CA GLY A 1212 51.99 -17.92 -34.75
C GLY A 1212 52.43 -16.52 -34.32
N THR A 1213 51.82 -16.04 -33.24
CA THR A 1213 52.46 -15.14 -32.28
C THR A 1213 52.47 -15.81 -30.92
N GLY A 1214 53.66 -16.11 -30.41
CA GLY A 1214 53.84 -16.95 -29.22
C GLY A 1214 53.51 -16.22 -27.93
N SER A 1215 52.26 -16.35 -27.48
CA SER A 1215 51.91 -16.14 -26.09
C SER A 1215 52.37 -17.34 -25.25
N THR A 1216 53.02 -17.04 -24.13
CA THR A 1216 53.52 -18.03 -23.16
C THR A 1216 52.57 -18.18 -21.97
N LEU A 1217 51.28 -17.91 -22.16
CA LEU A 1217 50.24 -18.23 -21.18
C LEU A 1217 49.89 -19.72 -21.34
N MET A 1218 50.08 -20.42 -20.24
CA MET A 1218 50.00 -21.86 -20.02
C MET A 1218 48.71 -22.50 -20.54
N ASP A 1219 48.80 -23.75 -21.00
CA ASP A 1219 47.66 -24.67 -21.17
C ASP A 1219 46.70 -24.56 -19.96
N THR A 1220 45.48 -24.07 -20.22
CA THR A 1220 44.43 -23.71 -19.25
C THR A 1220 43.80 -24.92 -18.54
N TYR A 1221 44.47 -26.07 -18.47
CA TYR A 1221 44.04 -27.21 -17.64
C TYR A 1221 44.28 -26.98 -16.13
N SER A 1222 44.99 -25.91 -15.74
CA SER A 1222 45.35 -25.64 -14.34
C SER A 1222 44.36 -24.77 -13.55
N PHE A 1223 43.33 -24.21 -14.21
CA PHE A 1223 42.26 -23.43 -13.58
C PHE A 1223 40.91 -24.16 -13.49
N LEU A 1224 40.82 -25.37 -14.05
CA LEU A 1224 39.65 -26.23 -13.88
C LEU A 1224 39.65 -26.80 -12.45
N GLU A 1225 39.07 -26.08 -11.49
CA GLU A 1225 39.04 -26.48 -10.07
C GLU A 1225 37.90 -27.47 -9.74
N GLY A 1226 36.95 -27.70 -10.66
CA GLY A 1226 35.91 -28.70 -10.51
C GLY A 1226 35.19 -28.99 -11.82
N LEU A 1227 35.13 -30.27 -12.19
CA LEU A 1227 34.21 -30.78 -13.22
C LEU A 1227 33.19 -31.66 -12.50
N VAL A 1228 31.93 -31.25 -12.49
CA VAL A 1228 30.83 -32.05 -11.94
C VAL A 1228 30.21 -32.85 -13.09
N GLY A 1229 30.41 -34.17 -13.06
CA GLY A 1229 29.80 -35.08 -14.01
C GLY A 1229 28.39 -35.49 -13.58
N SER A 1230 27.63 -36.04 -14.52
CA SER A 1230 26.27 -36.52 -14.28
C SER A 1230 26.24 -37.68 -13.26
N ARG A 1231 25.03 -38.14 -12.89
CA ARG A 1231 24.87 -39.35 -12.05
C ARG A 1231 25.33 -40.66 -12.75
N GLY A 1232 25.66 -40.60 -14.04
CA GLY A 1232 26.26 -41.67 -14.83
C GLY A 1232 27.79 -41.59 -14.86
N GLY A 1233 28.50 -42.73 -14.89
CA GLY A 1233 29.96 -42.75 -14.83
C GLY A 1233 30.66 -42.12 -16.05
N ASP A 1234 31.36 -41.01 -15.84
CA ASP A 1234 32.00 -40.21 -16.89
C ASP A 1234 33.42 -40.69 -17.27
N ASN A 1235 33.87 -40.40 -18.50
CA ASN A 1235 35.21 -40.73 -18.98
C ASN A 1235 35.93 -39.50 -19.56
N LEU A 1236 37.06 -39.12 -18.95
CA LEU A 1236 37.90 -38.01 -19.39
C LEU A 1236 39.14 -38.53 -20.13
N THR A 1237 39.31 -38.16 -21.41
CA THR A 1237 40.51 -38.50 -22.17
C THR A 1237 41.29 -37.26 -22.59
N GLY A 1238 42.44 -37.02 -21.95
CA GLY A 1238 43.46 -36.08 -22.44
C GLY A 1238 44.51 -36.81 -23.30
N ALA A 1239 44.97 -36.18 -24.38
CA ALA A 1239 46.00 -36.76 -25.25
C ALA A 1239 47.39 -36.61 -24.61
N ASP A 1240 47.93 -37.69 -24.06
CA ASP A 1240 49.34 -37.78 -23.67
C ASP A 1240 50.12 -38.51 -24.80
N ASP A 1241 50.44 -37.80 -25.89
CA ASP A 1241 51.47 -38.25 -26.84
C ASP A 1241 52.60 -37.21 -26.93
N ALA A 1242 53.63 -37.46 -26.14
CA ALA A 1242 54.86 -36.69 -26.07
C ALA A 1242 55.73 -36.70 -27.36
N THR A 1243 55.18 -36.96 -28.55
CA THR A 1243 55.99 -37.12 -29.77
C THR A 1243 55.54 -36.46 -31.08
N SER A 1244 54.47 -35.64 -31.14
CA SER A 1244 54.16 -34.89 -32.38
C SER A 1244 54.22 -33.37 -32.23
N THR A 1245 55.11 -32.73 -32.97
CA THR A 1245 55.20 -31.26 -33.13
C THR A 1245 54.10 -30.68 -34.05
N SER A 1246 52.89 -31.20 -33.93
CA SER A 1246 51.70 -30.70 -34.63
C SER A 1246 50.49 -31.04 -33.78
N ASN A 1247 49.79 -30.02 -33.28
CA ASN A 1247 48.51 -30.17 -32.58
C ASN A 1247 47.54 -30.91 -33.52
N GLY A 1248 47.17 -32.12 -33.13
CA GLY A 1248 46.18 -32.95 -33.81
C GLY A 1248 44.77 -32.46 -33.49
N ALA A 1249 43.85 -32.68 -34.44
CA ALA A 1249 42.58 -31.99 -34.56
C ALA A 1249 41.44 -32.40 -33.58
N ASN A 1250 41.74 -33.09 -32.48
CA ASN A 1250 40.73 -33.82 -31.69
C ASN A 1250 40.99 -33.72 -30.18
N ASN A 1251 40.49 -32.66 -29.52
CA ASN A 1251 40.26 -32.63 -28.08
C ASN A 1251 38.75 -32.58 -27.84
N TYR A 1252 38.16 -33.66 -27.34
CA TYR A 1252 36.72 -33.75 -27.04
C TYR A 1252 36.52 -34.05 -25.56
N LEU A 1253 35.60 -33.36 -24.90
CA LEU A 1253 34.92 -33.87 -23.72
C LEU A 1253 33.65 -34.61 -24.18
N ILE A 1254 33.45 -35.84 -23.71
CA ILE A 1254 32.25 -36.63 -24.00
C ILE A 1254 31.75 -37.20 -22.66
N GLY A 1255 30.76 -36.56 -22.05
CA GLY A 1255 29.88 -37.17 -21.04
C GLY A 1255 28.90 -38.10 -21.75
N GLY A 1256 28.65 -39.31 -21.24
CA GLY A 1256 28.12 -40.41 -22.07
C GLY A 1256 26.81 -41.03 -21.60
N GLY A 1257 25.96 -41.38 -22.58
CA GLY A 1257 25.00 -42.49 -22.47
C GLY A 1257 25.67 -43.82 -22.87
N GLY A 1258 26.04 -44.64 -21.89
CA GLY A 1258 26.65 -45.96 -22.10
C GLY A 1258 26.80 -46.79 -20.82
N ASN A 1259 26.97 -48.11 -20.96
CA ASN A 1259 27.24 -49.05 -19.86
C ASN A 1259 28.73 -49.39 -19.80
N ASP A 1260 29.32 -49.28 -18.60
CA ASP A 1260 30.69 -49.60 -18.15
C ASP A 1260 31.64 -50.37 -19.10
#